data_AF-A0A2G8SFM7-F1
#
_entry.id   AF-A0A2G8SFM7-F1
#
_cell.length_a   1.000
_cell.length_b   1.000
_cell.length_c   1.000
_cell.angle_alpha   90.00
_cell.angle_beta   90.00
_cell.angle_gamma   90.00
#
_symmetry.space_group_name_H-M   'P 1'
#
loop_
_entity.id
_entity.type
_entity.pdbx_description
1 polymer ?
#
loop_
_entity_poly.entity_id
_entity_poly.type
_entity_poly.pdbx_seq_one_letter_code
_entity_poly.pdbx_strand_id
1 'polypeptide(L)'
;MAPSTDEATVKKLTEELKNAAVHGKPSVGIIEVLKRIKDEVVWTTSMSETEGGRALEGALYRCSASLERREDKDLQASVAAVFDAKNLELRDEEIREVEARWWDTAPLSQDADSEHIELEFRDVTSQHKSYPVTEVWPPETVECAPSEPFENAAQRFRVQANKKHRHPFWPSRHFDAILGTERASMDTLGTRTVADVLGDLSEDRVVEYVRNDEDNQMEFQRSPARHFSFWDRTLPEWCMTPDHWVEPVPPPRFLEQLNAPRAPNEPYYKKVPTLHVTGRGRRIVPSATKPELIARSLFVPVQDGPAHTMNAVVDPAGDLVPRSAQLTPDKITIDEARAMLGRVVQSSTEPRSDPDAPPAGKRRKVNYEAYTLGFAWGLELDANGGPAWLHCVKWEGGGTIEYVLDLSGQNRRAYSEDADSPLALWVIPCAWVGIAVLPMDQKGISGETEKTVEGAGDKAAPRVGEAEKQKPAMSFEEWSSRTDKWIRNLNKKKFAPVVEVGVDGTFVGGDLGMSKGDEDEFEAEITGAKPGIWLMSIEPAETEDGGEDEDDLMGATPKIIRFVWKSDGSVNYGALPRASVFQRTAAADPDDDAEWEVVGTFSVDSGTPCLFSKYALDELLAAGEDREAMLESLMDMDEGDKVFVPAGIVVVGNDGGYEIEGTRDAEGRIIALRLRL
;
A
#
# COMPACT_ATOMS: atom_id res chain seq x y z
N MET A 1 38.56 -2.52 19.47
CA MET A 1 37.86 -1.46 20.22
C MET A 1 37.76 -0.25 19.31
N ALA A 2 36.54 0.17 18.98
CA ALA A 2 36.33 1.48 18.36
C ALA A 2 36.81 2.58 19.33
N PRO A 3 37.31 3.72 18.83
CA PRO A 3 37.68 4.84 19.69
C PRO A 3 36.43 5.35 20.43
N SER A 4 36.38 5.17 21.75
CA SER A 4 35.31 5.74 22.58
C SER A 4 35.63 7.19 22.91
N THR A 5 34.67 8.11 22.72
CA THR A 5 34.85 9.50 23.15
C THR A 5 34.92 9.59 24.68
N ASP A 6 35.92 10.31 25.19
CA ASP A 6 36.07 10.60 26.62
C ASP A 6 34.93 11.50 27.12
N GLU A 7 34.37 11.17 28.28
CA GLU A 7 33.34 11.93 28.99
C GLU A 7 33.74 13.40 29.22
N ALA A 8 35.03 13.71 29.39
CA ALA A 8 35.52 15.08 29.52
C ALA A 8 35.26 15.91 28.25
N THR A 9 35.43 15.31 27.06
CA THR A 9 35.14 15.94 25.78
C THR A 9 33.65 16.20 25.61
N VAL A 10 32.80 15.22 25.96
CA VAL A 10 31.34 15.35 25.90
C VAL A 10 30.85 16.46 26.84
N LYS A 11 31.35 16.51 28.08
CA LYS A 11 31.02 17.57 29.05
C LYS A 11 31.44 18.94 28.54
N LYS A 12 32.64 19.06 27.97
CA LYS A 12 33.14 20.31 27.39
C LYS A 12 32.23 20.79 26.25
N LEU A 13 31.92 19.93 25.28
CA LEU A 13 31.05 20.27 24.15
C LEU A 13 29.62 20.62 24.60
N THR A 14 29.12 19.95 25.64
CA THR A 14 27.82 20.26 26.25
C THR A 14 27.78 21.68 26.80
N GLU A 15 28.80 22.08 27.56
CA GLU A 15 28.88 23.42 28.13
C GLU A 15 29.11 24.49 27.05
N GLU A 16 29.93 24.20 26.04
CA GLU A 16 30.10 25.07 24.88
C GLU A 16 28.76 25.29 24.15
N LEU A 17 27.98 24.23 23.94
CA LEU A 17 26.67 24.31 23.29
C LEU A 17 25.68 25.13 24.13
N LYS A 18 25.59 24.87 25.44
CA LYS A 18 24.74 25.66 26.36
C LYS A 18 25.11 27.14 26.34
N ASN A 19 26.42 27.45 26.37
CA ASN A 19 26.93 28.82 26.39
C ASN A 19 26.72 29.54 25.05
N ALA A 20 26.83 28.82 23.92
CA ALA A 20 26.53 29.34 22.59
C ALA A 20 25.01 29.55 22.42
N ALA A 21 24.20 28.68 22.99
CA ALA A 21 22.74 28.72 22.88
C ALA A 21 22.04 29.78 23.73
N VAL A 22 22.75 30.56 24.55
CA VAL A 22 22.19 31.67 25.35
C VAL A 22 21.44 32.67 24.45
N HIS A 23 20.32 33.18 24.97
CA HIS A 23 19.44 34.15 24.32
C HIS A 23 20.22 35.36 23.75
N GLY A 24 19.85 35.81 22.55
CA GLY A 24 20.45 36.98 21.90
C GLY A 24 21.82 36.76 21.22
N LYS A 25 22.38 35.55 21.25
CA LYS A 25 23.62 35.22 20.52
C LYS A 25 23.34 34.76 19.07
N PRO A 26 24.22 35.12 18.10
CA PRO A 26 24.14 34.64 16.72
C PRO A 26 24.27 33.12 16.61
N SER A 27 23.58 32.52 15.65
CA SER A 27 23.58 31.06 15.43
C SER A 27 24.92 30.51 14.92
N VAL A 28 25.80 31.35 14.36
CA VAL A 28 27.12 30.93 13.82
C VAL A 28 27.94 30.16 14.87
N GLY A 29 28.01 30.67 16.11
CA GLY A 29 28.75 29.99 17.17
C GLY A 29 28.11 28.67 17.63
N ILE A 30 26.80 28.51 17.43
CA ILE A 30 26.09 27.25 17.72
C ILE A 30 26.40 26.23 16.64
N ILE A 31 26.34 26.64 15.38
CA ILE A 31 26.66 25.80 14.21
C ILE A 31 28.09 25.25 14.30
N GLU A 32 29.06 26.08 14.72
CA GLU A 32 30.45 25.62 14.93
C GLU A 32 30.55 24.53 16.01
N VAL A 33 29.84 24.69 17.13
CA VAL A 33 29.82 23.69 18.19
C VAL A 33 29.10 22.42 17.74
N LEU A 34 27.98 22.53 17.02
CA LEU A 34 27.25 21.38 16.45
C LEU A 34 28.12 20.59 15.48
N LYS A 35 28.89 21.28 14.62
CA LYS A 35 29.84 20.62 13.72
C LYS A 35 30.90 19.85 14.50
N ARG A 36 31.45 20.44 15.55
CA ARG A 36 32.41 19.75 16.43
C ARG A 36 31.78 18.57 17.16
N ILE A 37 30.53 18.68 17.60
CA ILE A 37 29.80 17.54 18.19
C ILE A 37 29.69 16.41 17.18
N LYS A 38 29.30 16.71 15.93
CA LYS A 38 29.23 15.71 14.85
C LYS A 38 30.59 15.04 14.57
N ASP A 39 31.67 15.82 14.59
CA ASP A 39 33.00 15.34 14.17
C ASP A 39 33.81 14.71 15.32
N GLU A 40 33.58 15.09 16.59
CA GLU A 40 34.39 14.68 17.76
C GLU A 40 33.69 13.66 18.68
N VAL A 41 32.36 13.52 18.59
CA VAL A 41 31.58 12.61 19.44
C VAL A 41 31.20 11.35 18.68
N VAL A 42 31.68 10.21 19.18
CA VAL A 42 31.24 8.87 18.76
C VAL A 42 30.14 8.42 19.71
N TRP A 43 28.94 8.23 19.18
CA TRP A 43 27.77 7.82 19.92
C TRP A 43 27.71 6.30 20.07
N THR A 44 27.85 5.84 21.32
CA THR A 44 27.57 4.46 21.72
C THR A 44 26.43 4.43 22.72
N THR A 45 25.81 3.27 22.91
CA THR A 45 24.79 3.05 23.95
C THR A 45 25.35 3.41 25.33
N SER A 46 26.55 2.90 25.63
CA SER A 46 27.25 3.18 26.90
C SER A 46 27.54 4.67 27.12
N MET A 47 27.96 5.40 26.07
CA MET A 47 28.21 6.84 26.15
C MET A 47 26.91 7.61 26.39
N SER A 48 25.83 7.25 25.69
CA SER A 48 24.52 7.90 25.80
C SER A 48 23.91 7.75 27.21
N GLU A 49 24.22 6.67 27.92
CA GLU A 49 23.77 6.41 29.29
C GLU A 49 24.57 7.17 30.37
N THR A 50 25.72 7.75 30.03
CA THR A 50 26.50 8.58 30.97
C THR A 50 25.77 9.88 31.30
N GLU A 51 26.16 10.53 32.41
CA GLU A 51 25.66 11.87 32.74
C GLU A 51 26.00 12.88 31.63
N GLY A 52 27.21 12.82 31.09
CA GLY A 52 27.66 13.67 29.99
C GLY A 52 26.83 13.47 28.72
N GLY A 53 26.61 12.22 28.29
CA GLY A 53 25.82 11.87 27.11
C GLY A 53 24.38 12.38 27.19
N ARG A 54 23.69 12.09 28.32
CA ARG A 54 22.33 12.61 28.57
C ARG A 54 22.28 14.14 28.61
N ALA A 55 23.29 14.79 29.18
CA ALA A 55 23.36 16.25 29.24
C ALA A 55 23.57 16.87 27.85
N LEU A 56 24.40 16.25 27.01
CA LEU A 56 24.63 16.67 25.62
C LEU A 56 23.36 16.52 24.80
N GLU A 57 22.71 15.36 24.87
CA GLU A 57 21.44 15.10 24.21
C GLU A 57 20.35 16.11 24.61
N GLY A 58 20.21 16.37 25.92
CA GLY A 58 19.28 17.38 26.41
C GLY A 58 19.65 18.80 25.95
N ALA A 59 20.93 19.11 25.71
CA ALA A 59 21.36 20.37 25.13
C ALA A 59 21.01 20.46 23.62
N LEU A 60 21.19 19.38 22.85
CA LEU A 60 20.80 19.29 21.44
C LEU A 60 19.29 19.47 21.27
N TYR A 61 18.47 18.79 22.08
CA TYR A 61 17.01 18.97 22.04
C TYR A 61 16.58 20.40 22.35
N ARG A 62 17.17 21.03 23.38
CA ARG A 62 16.89 22.44 23.68
C ARG A 62 17.30 23.38 22.55
N CYS A 63 18.39 23.06 21.84
CA CYS A 63 18.80 23.82 20.66
C CYS A 63 17.76 23.68 19.53
N SER A 64 17.28 22.46 19.27
CA SER A 64 16.26 22.20 18.24
C SER A 64 14.92 22.88 18.54
N ALA A 65 14.52 22.92 19.82
CA ALA A 65 13.21 23.40 20.26
C ALA A 65 13.15 24.92 20.52
N SER A 66 14.23 25.66 20.26
CA SER A 66 14.27 27.12 20.50
C SER A 66 13.35 27.86 19.54
N LEU A 67 12.27 28.44 20.06
CA LEU A 67 11.28 29.20 19.28
C LEU A 67 11.91 30.38 18.52
N GLU A 68 12.90 31.03 19.12
CA GLU A 68 13.58 32.20 18.54
C GLU A 68 14.47 31.87 17.35
N ARG A 69 14.85 30.59 17.20
CA ARG A 69 15.77 30.12 16.16
C ARG A 69 15.13 29.08 15.24
N ARG A 70 13.80 28.97 15.28
CA ARG A 70 13.04 28.02 14.46
C ARG A 70 13.16 28.31 12.97
N GLU A 71 13.30 29.58 12.59
CA GLU A 71 13.41 30.01 11.19
C GLU A 71 14.83 29.92 10.63
N ASP A 72 15.83 29.63 11.47
CA ASP A 72 17.23 29.53 11.06
C ASP A 72 17.51 28.17 10.41
N LYS A 73 17.35 28.10 9.09
CA LYS A 73 17.50 26.87 8.30
C LYS A 73 18.87 26.21 8.44
N ASP A 74 19.95 27.00 8.52
CA ASP A 74 21.31 26.48 8.61
C ASP A 74 21.57 25.85 9.98
N LEU A 75 21.04 26.47 11.04
CA LEU A 75 21.05 25.88 12.37
C LEU A 75 20.24 24.58 12.42
N GLN A 76 19.02 24.59 11.89
CA GLN A 76 18.16 23.39 11.88
C GLN A 76 18.81 22.25 11.09
N ALA A 77 19.41 22.55 9.93
CA ALA A 77 20.17 21.56 9.15
C ALA A 77 21.38 21.01 9.91
N SER A 78 22.09 21.86 10.66
CA SER A 78 23.24 21.43 11.46
C SER A 78 22.83 20.55 12.65
N VAL A 79 21.72 20.89 13.31
CA VAL A 79 21.15 20.07 14.39
C VAL A 79 20.67 18.72 13.84
N ALA A 80 19.95 18.72 12.71
CA ALA A 80 19.53 17.49 12.04
C ALA A 80 20.73 16.60 11.69
N ALA A 81 21.80 17.17 11.13
CA ALA A 81 23.01 16.42 10.79
C ALA A 81 23.71 15.78 11.99
N VAL A 82 23.61 16.37 13.20
CA VAL A 82 24.12 15.75 14.44
C VAL A 82 23.23 14.60 14.88
N PHE A 83 21.91 14.77 14.85
CA PHE A 83 20.97 13.70 15.19
C PHE A 83 21.06 12.52 14.21
N ASP A 84 21.21 12.79 12.91
CA ASP A 84 21.40 11.76 11.89
C ASP A 84 22.69 10.96 12.14
N ALA A 85 23.80 11.65 12.44
CA ALA A 85 25.06 11.00 12.79
C ALA A 85 24.94 10.14 14.06
N LYS A 86 24.34 10.69 15.13
CA LYS A 86 24.07 9.95 16.37
C LYS A 86 23.24 8.70 16.10
N ASN A 87 22.12 8.84 15.39
CA ASN A 87 21.20 7.73 15.14
C ASN A 87 21.86 6.66 14.27
N LEU A 88 22.69 7.06 13.31
CA LEU A 88 23.48 6.16 12.48
C LEU A 88 24.48 5.36 13.31
N GLU A 89 25.26 6.01 14.17
CA GLU A 89 26.28 5.34 15.00
C GLU A 89 25.65 4.41 16.05
N LEU A 90 24.57 4.82 16.71
CA LEU A 90 23.85 3.97 17.65
C LEU A 90 23.25 2.74 16.98
N ARG A 91 22.68 2.91 15.78
CA ARG A 91 22.17 1.81 14.96
C ARG A 91 23.27 0.83 14.58
N ASP A 92 24.40 1.35 14.09
CA ASP A 92 25.51 0.50 13.63
C ASP A 92 26.15 -0.26 14.82
N GLU A 93 26.20 0.36 16.01
CA GLU A 93 26.62 -0.30 17.25
C GLU A 93 25.64 -1.40 17.69
N GLU A 94 24.33 -1.11 17.69
CA GLU A 94 23.29 -2.11 18.01
C GLU A 94 23.38 -3.32 17.07
N ILE A 95 23.50 -3.08 15.76
CA ILE A 95 23.68 -4.15 14.76
C ILE A 95 24.93 -4.97 15.08
N ARG A 96 26.06 -4.31 15.35
CA ARG A 96 27.34 -4.98 15.64
C ARG A 96 27.24 -5.86 16.89
N GLU A 97 26.60 -5.38 17.96
CA GLU A 97 26.39 -6.16 19.19
C GLU A 97 25.47 -7.36 18.96
N VAL A 98 24.40 -7.17 18.20
CA VAL A 98 23.45 -8.24 17.87
C VAL A 98 24.11 -9.30 16.99
N GLU A 99 24.81 -8.90 15.94
CA GLU A 99 25.51 -9.81 15.04
C GLU A 99 26.61 -10.59 15.76
N ALA A 100 27.40 -9.94 16.64
CA ALA A 100 28.39 -10.63 17.45
C ALA A 100 27.73 -11.72 18.31
N ARG A 101 26.63 -11.39 18.99
CA ARG A 101 25.89 -12.35 19.80
C ARG A 101 25.33 -13.50 18.98
N TRP A 102 24.86 -13.24 17.75
CA TRP A 102 24.22 -14.23 16.90
C TRP A 102 25.20 -15.14 16.15
N TRP A 103 26.32 -14.58 15.70
CA TRP A 103 27.16 -15.19 14.67
C TRP A 103 28.61 -15.40 15.08
N ASP A 104 29.12 -14.72 16.13
CA ASP A 104 30.48 -14.96 16.59
C ASP A 104 30.58 -16.28 17.35
N THR A 105 31.65 -17.01 17.09
CA THR A 105 31.99 -18.25 17.77
C THR A 105 33.38 -18.11 18.38
N ALA A 106 33.53 -18.52 19.65
CA ALA A 106 34.84 -18.59 20.27
C ALA A 106 35.74 -19.58 19.51
N PRO A 107 37.02 -19.24 19.25
CA PRO A 107 37.96 -20.18 18.66
C PRO A 107 38.15 -21.38 19.60
N LEU A 108 38.47 -22.54 19.04
CA LEU A 108 38.90 -23.69 19.84
C LEU A 108 40.17 -23.34 20.60
N SER A 109 40.33 -23.91 21.79
CA SER A 109 41.60 -23.80 22.52
C SER A 109 42.72 -24.33 21.64
N GLN A 110 43.82 -23.58 21.54
CA GLN A 110 45.01 -24.00 20.82
C GLN A 110 46.04 -24.67 21.75
N ASP A 111 45.69 -24.88 23.01
CA ASP A 111 46.56 -25.57 23.95
C ASP A 111 46.77 -27.01 23.46
N ALA A 112 48.01 -27.34 23.09
CA ALA A 112 48.38 -28.62 22.48
C ALA A 112 48.04 -29.86 23.34
N ASP A 113 47.76 -29.65 24.63
CA ASP A 113 47.38 -30.68 25.60
C ASP A 113 45.85 -30.78 25.81
N SER A 114 45.05 -29.93 25.16
CA SER A 114 43.58 -30.02 25.23
C SER A 114 43.10 -31.19 24.38
N GLU A 115 42.33 -32.09 24.98
CA GLU A 115 41.60 -33.12 24.23
C GLU A 115 40.47 -32.45 23.44
N HIS A 116 40.38 -32.75 22.14
CA HIS A 116 39.29 -32.30 21.28
C HIS A 116 38.34 -33.47 21.05
N ILE A 117 37.05 -33.21 21.22
CA ILE A 117 35.99 -34.18 21.00
C ILE A 117 34.96 -33.60 20.03
N GLU A 118 34.20 -34.50 19.42
CA GLU A 118 33.03 -34.17 18.61
C GLU A 118 31.77 -34.36 19.45
N LEU A 119 30.93 -33.33 19.50
CA LEU A 119 29.64 -33.34 20.18
C LEU A 119 28.53 -33.28 19.13
N GLU A 120 27.69 -34.31 19.06
CA GLU A 120 26.54 -34.38 18.16
C GLU A 120 25.33 -33.72 18.83
N PHE A 121 24.69 -32.78 18.13
CA PHE A 121 23.43 -32.18 18.54
C PHE A 121 22.29 -32.79 17.73
N ARG A 122 21.33 -33.43 18.40
CA ARG A 122 20.21 -34.15 17.77
C ARG A 122 18.87 -33.47 18.06
N ASP A 123 18.14 -33.09 17.02
CA ASP A 123 16.84 -32.46 17.15
C ASP A 123 15.77 -33.47 17.59
N VAL A 124 15.23 -33.29 18.80
CA VAL A 124 14.09 -34.06 19.33
C VAL A 124 12.84 -33.21 19.51
N THR A 125 12.79 -32.03 18.87
CA THR A 125 11.71 -31.04 19.05
C THR A 125 10.31 -31.64 18.84
N SER A 126 10.14 -32.49 17.83
CA SER A 126 8.85 -33.15 17.52
C SER A 126 8.34 -34.10 18.60
N GLN A 127 9.23 -34.58 19.48
CA GLN A 127 8.89 -35.50 20.57
C GLN A 127 8.46 -34.74 21.85
N HIS A 128 8.82 -33.45 21.95
CA HIS A 128 8.65 -32.65 23.17
C HIS A 128 7.67 -31.47 23.03
N LYS A 129 7.27 -31.09 21.81
CA LYS A 129 6.24 -30.05 21.62
C LYS A 129 4.85 -30.67 21.65
N SER A 130 3.90 -29.91 22.19
CA SER A 130 2.48 -30.30 22.22
C SER A 130 1.78 -30.16 20.86
N TYR A 131 2.42 -29.49 19.92
CA TYR A 131 1.93 -29.26 18.56
C TYR A 131 2.79 -30.02 17.54
N PRO A 132 2.24 -30.41 16.38
CA PRO A 132 3.00 -31.08 15.32
C PRO A 132 4.18 -30.24 14.82
N VAL A 133 5.36 -30.84 14.78
CA VAL A 133 6.57 -30.25 14.23
C VAL A 133 6.97 -31.05 13.00
N THR A 134 6.72 -30.49 11.82
CA THR A 134 7.00 -31.14 10.52
C THR A 134 8.45 -30.99 10.08
N GLU A 135 9.13 -29.95 10.55
CA GLU A 135 10.53 -29.68 10.25
C GLU A 135 11.40 -30.37 11.31
N VAL A 136 12.21 -31.35 10.93
CA VAL A 136 13.21 -31.98 11.82
C VAL A 136 14.59 -31.68 11.26
N TRP A 137 15.48 -31.12 12.10
CA TRP A 137 16.84 -30.82 11.66
C TRP A 137 17.72 -32.07 11.73
N PRO A 138 18.54 -32.34 10.69
CA PRO A 138 19.56 -33.38 10.77
C PRO A 138 20.51 -33.15 11.95
N PRO A 139 21.14 -34.20 12.50
CA PRO A 139 22.15 -34.03 13.52
C PRO A 139 23.31 -33.13 13.06
N GLU A 140 23.77 -32.27 13.95
CA GLU A 140 24.87 -31.33 13.71
C GLU A 140 26.03 -31.64 14.67
N THR A 141 27.22 -31.82 14.13
CA THR A 141 28.41 -32.14 14.94
C THR A 141 29.31 -30.93 15.06
N VAL A 142 29.70 -30.59 16.28
CA VAL A 142 30.67 -29.52 16.55
C VAL A 142 31.87 -30.04 17.30
N GLU A 143 33.04 -29.52 16.93
CA GLU A 143 34.27 -29.75 17.67
C GLU A 143 34.29 -28.87 18.93
N CYS A 144 34.72 -29.46 20.04
CA CYS A 144 34.84 -28.80 21.33
C CYS A 144 35.90 -29.45 22.22
N ALA A 145 36.31 -28.75 23.29
CA ALA A 145 37.16 -29.31 24.33
C ALA A 145 36.34 -29.61 25.59
N PRO A 146 36.51 -30.76 26.26
CA PRO A 146 35.77 -31.07 27.48
C PRO A 146 35.90 -30.01 28.59
N SER A 147 37.03 -29.29 28.62
CA SER A 147 37.32 -28.24 29.61
C SER A 147 36.72 -26.87 29.27
N GLU A 148 36.26 -26.63 28.04
CA GLU A 148 35.72 -25.32 27.68
C GLU A 148 34.28 -25.12 28.20
N PRO A 149 33.83 -23.86 28.37
CA PRO A 149 32.44 -23.58 28.70
C PRO A 149 31.48 -24.12 27.63
N PHE A 150 30.40 -24.76 28.07
CA PHE A 150 29.40 -25.34 27.17
C PHE A 150 28.77 -24.30 26.24
N GLU A 151 28.67 -23.03 26.67
CA GLU A 151 28.18 -21.94 25.83
C GLU A 151 28.95 -21.80 24.51
N ASN A 152 30.26 -22.08 24.52
CA ASN A 152 31.09 -22.00 23.30
C ASN A 152 30.71 -23.09 22.30
N ALA A 153 30.56 -24.34 22.77
CA ALA A 153 30.12 -25.45 21.93
C ALA A 153 28.68 -25.24 21.42
N ALA A 154 27.77 -24.82 22.30
CA ALA A 154 26.39 -24.48 21.96
C ALA A 154 26.31 -23.34 20.95
N GLN A 155 27.13 -22.29 21.08
CA GLN A 155 27.18 -21.18 20.13
C GLN A 155 27.71 -21.62 18.75
N ARG A 156 28.74 -22.48 18.69
CA ARG A 156 29.18 -23.08 17.42
C ARG A 156 28.06 -23.88 16.76
N PHE A 157 27.33 -24.68 17.54
CA PHE A 157 26.16 -25.42 17.06
C PHE A 157 25.08 -24.48 16.53
N ARG A 158 24.68 -23.46 17.31
CA ARG A 158 23.68 -22.46 16.92
C ARG A 158 24.04 -21.80 15.59
N VAL A 159 25.30 -21.38 15.43
CA VAL A 159 25.76 -20.73 14.19
C VAL A 159 25.70 -21.69 13.01
N GLN A 160 26.20 -22.92 13.16
CA GLN A 160 26.16 -23.91 12.09
C GLN A 160 24.73 -24.28 11.69
N ALA A 161 23.87 -24.57 12.65
CA ALA A 161 22.48 -24.94 12.42
C ALA A 161 21.69 -23.78 11.78
N ASN A 162 21.84 -22.54 12.29
CA ASN A 162 21.16 -21.38 11.74
C ASN A 162 21.58 -21.06 10.31
N LYS A 163 22.88 -21.18 9.98
CA LYS A 163 23.34 -21.00 8.59
C LYS A 163 22.67 -21.95 7.60
N LYS A 164 22.25 -23.14 8.05
CA LYS A 164 21.59 -24.15 7.23
C LYS A 164 20.07 -23.99 7.20
N HIS A 165 19.46 -23.57 8.30
CA HIS A 165 18.02 -23.74 8.49
C HIS A 165 17.24 -22.45 8.80
N ARG A 166 17.91 -21.33 9.01
CA ARG A 166 17.26 -20.07 9.39
C ARG A 166 17.75 -18.90 8.57
N HIS A 167 16.93 -17.86 8.53
CA HIS A 167 17.28 -16.61 7.87
C HIS A 167 18.32 -15.84 8.72
N PRO A 168 19.34 -15.18 8.11
CA PRO A 168 20.38 -14.43 8.84
C PRO A 168 19.84 -13.28 9.73
N PHE A 169 18.69 -12.74 9.39
CA PHE A 169 18.03 -11.71 10.21
C PHE A 169 17.01 -12.29 11.20
N TRP A 170 16.85 -13.60 11.27
CA TRP A 170 15.89 -14.25 12.16
C TRP A 170 16.39 -15.66 12.56
N PRO A 171 17.55 -15.75 13.24
CA PRO A 171 18.08 -17.02 13.72
C PRO A 171 17.24 -17.57 14.88
N SER A 172 17.25 -18.89 15.04
CA SER A 172 16.82 -19.54 16.27
C SER A 172 17.90 -19.35 17.34
N ARG A 173 17.53 -18.82 18.51
CA ARG A 173 18.48 -18.59 19.61
C ARG A 173 18.20 -19.45 20.83
N HIS A 174 16.93 -19.78 21.07
CA HIS A 174 16.51 -20.50 22.26
C HIS A 174 16.43 -22.00 21.98
N PHE A 175 17.28 -22.75 22.67
CA PHE A 175 17.37 -24.20 22.61
C PHE A 175 17.50 -24.73 24.03
N ASP A 176 16.80 -25.82 24.31
CA ASP A 176 16.97 -26.56 25.55
C ASP A 176 17.61 -27.91 25.26
N ALA A 177 18.61 -28.28 26.05
CA ALA A 177 19.19 -29.61 26.04
C ALA A 177 18.37 -30.54 26.93
N ILE A 178 18.31 -31.82 26.55
CA ILE A 178 17.76 -32.90 27.37
C ILE A 178 18.89 -33.53 28.18
N LEU A 179 18.81 -33.40 29.51
CA LEU A 179 19.77 -33.96 30.46
C LEU A 179 19.07 -35.09 31.23
N GLY A 180 19.38 -36.34 30.87
CA GLY A 180 18.66 -37.52 31.35
C GLY A 180 17.17 -37.48 30.96
N THR A 181 16.31 -37.02 31.86
CA THR A 181 14.87 -36.83 31.62
C THR A 181 14.40 -35.38 31.78
N GLU A 182 15.31 -34.49 32.19
CA GLU A 182 15.01 -33.09 32.43
C GLU A 182 15.38 -32.23 31.23
N ARG A 183 14.69 -31.10 31.10
CA ARG A 183 14.91 -30.13 30.04
C ARG A 183 15.57 -28.89 30.63
N ALA A 184 16.72 -28.50 30.11
CA ALA A 184 17.50 -27.36 30.60
C ALA A 184 17.88 -26.41 29.47
N SER A 185 17.65 -25.11 29.66
CA SER A 185 18.05 -24.11 28.66
C SER A 185 19.55 -24.10 28.47
N MET A 186 20.00 -24.13 27.21
CA MET A 186 21.43 -24.07 26.89
C MET A 186 22.10 -22.80 27.46
N ASP A 187 21.34 -21.70 27.62
CA ASP A 187 21.87 -20.47 28.23
C ASP A 187 22.15 -20.66 29.73
N THR A 188 21.31 -21.43 30.43
CA THR A 188 21.53 -21.79 31.85
C THR A 188 22.68 -22.78 32.04
N LEU A 189 23.00 -23.56 31.00
CA LEU A 189 24.14 -24.47 31.00
C LEU A 189 25.46 -23.77 30.64
N GLY A 190 25.42 -22.52 30.17
CA GLY A 190 26.58 -21.84 29.61
C GLY A 190 27.78 -21.70 30.54
N THR A 191 27.54 -21.63 31.86
CA THR A 191 28.61 -21.54 32.87
C THR A 191 29.25 -22.90 33.23
N ARG A 192 28.68 -24.02 32.79
CA ARG A 192 29.21 -25.37 33.01
C ARG A 192 30.26 -25.70 31.95
N THR A 193 31.17 -26.62 32.24
CA THR A 193 32.06 -27.16 31.22
C THR A 193 31.35 -28.17 30.33
N VAL A 194 31.87 -28.42 29.13
CA VAL A 194 31.37 -29.50 28.26
C VAL A 194 31.43 -30.85 28.98
N ALA A 195 32.50 -31.14 29.72
CA ALA A 195 32.64 -32.37 30.51
C ALA A 195 31.53 -32.54 31.56
N ASP A 196 31.16 -31.45 32.25
CA ASP A 196 30.07 -31.49 33.23
C ASP A 196 28.75 -31.84 32.55
N VAL A 197 28.47 -31.27 31.37
CA VAL A 197 27.22 -31.53 30.63
C VAL A 197 27.20 -32.95 30.10
N LEU A 198 28.31 -33.46 29.55
CA LEU A 198 28.44 -34.85 29.09
C LEU A 198 28.11 -35.87 30.18
N GLY A 199 28.49 -35.57 31.44
CA GLY A 199 28.18 -36.43 32.59
C GLY A 199 26.68 -36.61 32.87
N ASP A 200 25.83 -35.72 32.35
CA ASP A 200 24.38 -35.74 32.54
C ASP A 200 23.61 -36.28 31.31
N LEU A 201 24.30 -36.56 30.20
CA LEU A 201 23.67 -37.04 28.97
C LEU A 201 23.27 -38.53 29.08
N SER A 202 22.21 -38.89 28.37
CA SER A 202 21.74 -40.28 28.25
C SER A 202 22.60 -41.12 27.30
N GLU A 203 23.11 -40.49 26.24
CA GLU A 203 23.99 -41.05 25.22
C GLU A 203 25.35 -40.34 25.27
N ASP A 204 26.43 -41.12 25.08
CA ASP A 204 27.79 -40.56 25.06
C ASP A 204 27.95 -39.57 23.90
N ARG A 205 28.30 -38.32 24.21
CA ARG A 205 28.56 -37.23 23.24
C ARG A 205 27.39 -36.86 22.33
N VAL A 206 26.14 -37.16 22.73
CA VAL A 206 24.94 -36.75 22.00
C VAL A 206 24.10 -35.83 22.87
N VAL A 207 24.00 -34.56 22.49
CA VAL A 207 23.11 -33.58 23.10
C VAL A 207 21.79 -33.58 22.32
N GLU A 208 20.80 -34.28 22.84
CA GLU A 208 19.43 -34.12 22.36
C GLU A 208 18.91 -32.73 22.75
N TYR A 209 18.25 -32.05 21.82
CA TYR A 209 17.75 -30.69 22.05
C TYR A 209 16.35 -30.45 21.51
N VAL A 210 15.69 -29.47 22.12
CA VAL A 210 14.38 -28.94 21.72
C VAL A 210 14.51 -27.47 21.35
N ARG A 211 14.02 -27.08 20.18
CA ARG A 211 13.96 -25.69 19.72
C ARG A 211 12.82 -24.94 20.39
N ASN A 212 13.04 -23.69 20.77
CA ASN A 212 12.02 -22.77 21.27
C ASN A 212 11.83 -21.60 20.31
N ASP A 213 11.41 -21.93 19.08
CA ASP A 213 11.24 -20.94 18.04
C ASP A 213 10.12 -19.93 18.35
N GLU A 214 9.16 -20.32 19.18
CA GLU A 214 8.06 -19.46 19.65
C GLU A 214 8.56 -18.29 20.53
N ASP A 215 9.70 -18.43 21.18
CA ASP A 215 10.23 -17.44 22.13
C ASP A 215 11.13 -16.38 21.44
N ASN A 216 11.38 -16.51 20.13
CA ASN A 216 12.29 -15.63 19.39
C ASN A 216 11.73 -14.22 19.11
N GLN A 217 10.55 -13.85 19.63
CA GLN A 217 9.94 -12.55 19.33
C GLN A 217 10.81 -11.36 19.80
N MET A 218 11.47 -11.47 20.95
CA MET A 218 12.41 -10.44 21.41
C MET A 218 13.65 -10.34 20.53
N GLU A 219 14.13 -11.48 20.01
CA GLU A 219 15.27 -11.50 19.09
C GLU A 219 14.92 -10.81 17.77
N PHE A 220 13.69 -10.99 17.26
CA PHE A 220 13.21 -10.24 16.12
C PHE A 220 13.18 -8.73 16.37
N GLN A 221 12.76 -8.29 17.56
CA GLN A 221 12.77 -6.87 17.89
C GLN A 221 14.17 -6.26 17.88
N ARG A 222 15.22 -7.06 18.03
CA ARG A 222 16.62 -6.62 17.95
C ARG A 222 17.26 -6.90 16.59
N SER A 223 16.49 -7.39 15.63
CA SER A 223 17.03 -7.81 14.34
C SER A 223 17.56 -6.63 13.52
N PRO A 224 18.75 -6.76 12.90
CA PRO A 224 19.26 -5.78 11.95
C PRO A 224 18.28 -5.46 10.81
N ALA A 225 17.41 -6.41 10.43
CA ALA A 225 16.40 -6.21 9.40
C ALA A 225 15.42 -5.06 9.69
N ARG A 226 15.25 -4.66 10.96
CA ARG A 226 14.36 -3.54 11.33
C ARG A 226 14.92 -2.18 10.91
N HIS A 227 16.22 -2.08 10.70
CA HIS A 227 16.87 -0.84 10.35
C HIS A 227 17.00 -0.60 8.84
N PHE A 228 16.68 -1.60 8.02
CA PHE A 228 16.84 -1.55 6.57
C PHE A 228 15.58 -2.01 5.84
N SER A 229 15.17 -1.21 4.85
CA SER A 229 14.23 -1.64 3.81
C SER A 229 14.79 -2.85 3.06
N PHE A 230 13.93 -3.68 2.46
CA PHE A 230 14.37 -4.92 1.80
C PHE A 230 15.47 -4.70 0.77
N TRP A 231 15.35 -3.62 0.01
CA TRP A 231 16.26 -3.31 -1.08
C TRP A 231 17.58 -2.68 -0.64
N ASP A 232 17.73 -2.38 0.66
CA ASP A 232 18.98 -1.85 1.26
C ASP A 232 19.68 -2.91 2.12
N ARG A 233 19.08 -4.09 2.28
CA ARG A 233 19.66 -5.19 3.07
C ARG A 233 20.86 -5.80 2.35
N THR A 234 21.86 -6.17 3.13
CA THR A 234 23.00 -6.98 2.70
C THR A 234 22.91 -8.34 3.38
N LEU A 235 23.02 -9.41 2.59
CA LEU A 235 23.02 -10.78 3.11
C LEU A 235 24.46 -11.32 3.18
N PRO A 236 24.76 -12.20 4.15
CA PRO A 236 26.06 -12.85 4.23
C PRO A 236 26.27 -13.82 3.07
N GLU A 237 27.52 -14.12 2.73
CA GLU A 237 27.89 -14.96 1.57
C GLU A 237 27.28 -16.36 1.57
N TRP A 238 26.94 -16.91 2.74
CA TRP A 238 26.30 -18.22 2.84
C TRP A 238 24.78 -18.18 2.56
N CYS A 239 24.17 -17.00 2.52
CA CYS A 239 22.74 -16.79 2.29
C CYS A 239 22.47 -16.29 0.86
N MET A 240 22.84 -17.09 -0.13
CA MET A 240 22.64 -16.76 -1.55
C MET A 240 21.35 -17.35 -2.10
N THR A 241 20.76 -16.66 -3.09
CA THR A 241 19.54 -17.12 -3.75
C THR A 241 19.83 -18.33 -4.63
N PRO A 242 19.23 -19.50 -4.36
CA PRO A 242 19.48 -20.71 -5.15
C PRO A 242 19.10 -20.55 -6.62
N ASP A 243 19.85 -21.22 -7.51
CA ASP A 243 19.61 -21.15 -8.96
C ASP A 243 18.33 -21.87 -9.41
N HIS A 244 17.82 -22.80 -8.60
CA HIS A 244 16.59 -23.54 -8.90
C HIS A 244 15.32 -22.73 -8.57
N TRP A 245 15.46 -21.55 -7.94
CA TRP A 245 14.33 -20.65 -7.73
C TRP A 245 13.90 -20.01 -9.05
N VAL A 246 12.59 -19.83 -9.19
CA VAL A 246 11.94 -19.41 -10.42
C VAL A 246 12.17 -17.92 -10.64
N GLU A 247 12.72 -17.55 -11.79
CA GLU A 247 12.76 -16.15 -12.22
C GLU A 247 11.32 -15.68 -12.53
N PRO A 248 10.79 -14.68 -11.81
CA PRO A 248 9.40 -14.28 -11.97
C PRO A 248 9.21 -13.38 -13.19
N VAL A 249 7.98 -13.36 -13.71
CA VAL A 249 7.62 -12.49 -14.83
C VAL A 249 7.54 -11.03 -14.34
N PRO A 250 8.33 -10.11 -14.93
CA PRO A 250 8.33 -8.72 -14.48
C PRO A 250 6.98 -8.03 -14.70
N PRO A 251 6.63 -7.04 -13.85
CA PRO A 251 5.44 -6.22 -14.08
C PRO A 251 5.55 -5.37 -15.34
N PRO A 252 4.39 -4.95 -15.90
CA PRO A 252 4.35 -3.92 -16.92
C PRO A 252 5.23 -2.72 -16.51
N ARG A 253 6.04 -2.20 -17.45
CA ARG A 253 6.98 -1.08 -17.23
C ARG A 253 8.11 -1.31 -16.22
N PHE A 254 8.37 -2.54 -15.78
CA PHE A 254 9.65 -2.81 -15.13
C PHE A 254 10.79 -2.51 -16.12
N LEU A 255 11.67 -1.58 -15.75
CA LEU A 255 12.88 -1.26 -16.51
C LEU A 255 14.07 -1.77 -15.72
N GLU A 256 14.76 -2.76 -16.27
CA GLU A 256 15.91 -3.40 -15.64
C GLU A 256 17.09 -2.45 -15.43
N GLN A 257 17.19 -1.41 -16.27
CA GLN A 257 18.18 -0.34 -16.13
C GLN A 257 17.49 1.03 -16.16
N LEU A 258 17.57 1.74 -15.05
CA LEU A 258 16.98 3.05 -14.87
C LEU A 258 18.03 4.12 -15.14
N ASN A 259 18.34 4.31 -16.42
CA ASN A 259 19.34 5.30 -16.84
C ASN A 259 18.75 6.71 -16.99
N ALA A 260 17.42 6.86 -16.93
CA ALA A 260 16.74 8.14 -17.03
C ALA A 260 16.39 8.69 -15.62
N PRO A 261 16.64 9.99 -15.35
CA PRO A 261 16.18 10.62 -14.12
C PRO A 261 14.66 10.59 -14.05
N ARG A 262 14.12 10.18 -12.90
CA ARG A 262 12.68 10.13 -12.65
C ARG A 262 12.15 11.45 -12.15
N ALA A 263 10.86 11.69 -12.40
CA ALA A 263 10.17 12.76 -11.70
C ALA A 263 10.17 12.44 -10.19
N PRO A 264 10.37 13.45 -9.31
CA PRO A 264 10.23 13.26 -7.86
C PRO A 264 8.87 12.63 -7.53
N ASN A 265 8.85 11.69 -6.58
CA ASN A 265 7.65 10.96 -6.15
C ASN A 265 6.95 10.11 -7.23
N GLU A 266 7.57 9.85 -8.37
CA GLU A 266 7.02 8.91 -9.35
C GLU A 266 7.23 7.46 -8.88
N PRO A 267 6.16 6.65 -8.71
CA PRO A 267 6.29 5.27 -8.26
C PRO A 267 6.90 4.39 -9.36
N TYR A 268 7.74 3.44 -8.96
CA TYR A 268 8.40 2.47 -9.83
C TYR A 268 8.64 1.12 -9.15
N TYR A 269 8.99 0.10 -9.93
CA TYR A 269 9.35 -1.22 -9.40
C TYR A 269 10.86 -1.35 -9.19
N LYS A 270 11.26 -1.78 -7.98
CA LYS A 270 12.61 -2.24 -7.67
C LYS A 270 12.60 -3.76 -7.60
N LYS A 271 13.50 -4.41 -8.33
CA LYS A 271 13.69 -5.86 -8.25
C LYS A 271 14.54 -6.18 -7.03
N VAL A 272 14.00 -6.96 -6.11
CA VAL A 272 14.62 -7.28 -4.82
C VAL A 272 14.73 -8.80 -4.69
N PRO A 273 15.89 -9.38 -4.35
CA PRO A 273 15.97 -10.83 -4.12
C PRO A 273 15.00 -11.27 -3.03
N THR A 274 14.32 -12.40 -3.20
CA THR A 274 13.29 -12.87 -2.24
C THR A 274 13.89 -13.12 -0.86
N LEU A 275 15.15 -13.56 -0.78
CA LEU A 275 15.89 -13.69 0.49
C LEU A 275 16.10 -12.38 1.24
N HIS A 276 15.89 -11.21 0.63
CA HIS A 276 15.94 -9.97 1.41
C HIS A 276 14.69 -9.80 2.29
N VAL A 277 13.64 -10.57 2.05
CA VAL A 277 12.45 -10.64 2.89
C VAL A 277 12.65 -11.74 3.94
N THR A 278 12.56 -11.36 5.22
CA THR A 278 12.82 -12.31 6.32
C THR A 278 11.69 -13.29 6.54
N GLY A 279 10.44 -12.88 6.25
CA GLY A 279 9.26 -13.55 6.78
C GLY A 279 9.39 -13.76 8.29
N ARG A 280 9.10 -14.97 8.76
CA ARG A 280 9.34 -15.49 10.12
C ARG A 280 10.68 -16.23 10.27
N GLY A 281 11.57 -16.14 9.28
CA GLY A 281 12.91 -16.71 9.36
C GLY A 281 13.05 -18.20 9.07
N ARG A 282 11.95 -18.89 8.74
CA ARG A 282 11.90 -20.37 8.63
C ARG A 282 11.75 -20.89 7.21
N ARG A 283 11.00 -20.18 6.36
CA ARG A 283 10.62 -20.66 5.03
C ARG A 283 11.33 -19.96 3.89
N ILE A 284 11.61 -18.67 4.03
CA ILE A 284 12.39 -17.92 3.05
C ILE A 284 13.88 -18.10 3.41
N VAL A 285 14.44 -19.26 3.10
CA VAL A 285 15.84 -19.62 3.38
C VAL A 285 16.45 -20.33 2.17
N PRO A 286 17.79 -20.28 1.95
CA PRO A 286 18.41 -20.89 0.78
C PRO A 286 18.17 -22.40 0.64
N SER A 287 18.01 -23.10 1.76
CA SER A 287 17.76 -24.54 1.82
C SER A 287 16.29 -24.92 1.65
N ALA A 288 15.39 -23.94 1.45
CA ALA A 288 13.97 -24.19 1.34
C ALA A 288 13.66 -25.06 0.11
N THR A 289 13.01 -26.20 0.37
CA THR A 289 12.48 -27.11 -0.65
C THR A 289 10.96 -27.03 -0.77
N LYS A 290 10.33 -26.30 0.15
CA LYS A 290 8.91 -25.95 0.13
C LYS A 290 8.71 -24.45 0.34
N PRO A 291 7.79 -23.81 -0.40
CA PRO A 291 6.99 -24.38 -1.49
C PRO A 291 7.84 -24.85 -2.69
N GLU A 292 7.32 -25.73 -3.56
CA GLU A 292 8.08 -26.32 -4.67
C GLU A 292 8.57 -25.27 -5.68
N LEU A 293 7.81 -24.17 -5.83
CA LEU A 293 8.16 -23.05 -6.69
C LEU A 293 8.35 -21.80 -5.81
N ILE A 294 9.58 -21.30 -5.73
CA ILE A 294 9.93 -20.08 -4.99
C ILE A 294 10.38 -19.02 -5.98
N ALA A 295 9.85 -17.80 -5.87
CA ALA A 295 10.29 -16.68 -6.69
C ALA A 295 11.73 -16.28 -6.34
N ARG A 296 12.58 -16.07 -7.35
CA ARG A 296 13.98 -15.62 -7.15
C ARG A 296 14.04 -14.19 -6.63
N SER A 297 13.12 -13.35 -7.09
CA SER A 297 13.02 -11.94 -6.73
C SER A 297 11.56 -11.50 -6.58
N LEU A 298 11.35 -10.42 -5.85
CA LEU A 298 10.09 -9.71 -5.77
C LEU A 298 10.23 -8.37 -6.50
N PHE A 299 9.19 -7.97 -7.22
CA PHE A 299 9.09 -6.63 -7.78
C PHE A 299 8.36 -5.75 -6.79
N VAL A 300 9.11 -4.89 -6.11
CA VAL A 300 8.63 -4.05 -5.02
C VAL A 300 8.34 -2.64 -5.55
N PRO A 301 7.08 -2.21 -5.59
CA PRO A 301 6.69 -0.82 -5.82
C PRO A 301 7.27 0.10 -4.74
N VAL A 302 8.01 1.08 -5.21
CA VAL A 302 8.69 2.08 -4.40
C VAL A 302 8.53 3.46 -5.03
N GLN A 303 8.78 4.50 -4.27
CA GLN A 303 8.86 5.87 -4.74
C GLN A 303 10.05 6.56 -4.07
N ASP A 304 10.74 7.43 -4.81
CA ASP A 304 11.86 8.19 -4.26
C ASP A 304 11.34 9.48 -3.63
N GLY A 305 11.48 9.58 -2.31
CA GLY A 305 11.24 10.82 -1.57
C GLY A 305 12.49 11.71 -1.52
N PRO A 306 12.40 12.88 -0.86
CA PRO A 306 13.50 13.84 -0.82
C PRO A 306 14.82 13.33 -0.23
N ALA A 307 14.75 12.33 0.65
CA ALA A 307 15.92 11.82 1.38
C ALA A 307 16.11 10.30 1.28
N HIS A 308 15.08 9.53 0.88
CA HIS A 308 15.13 8.08 0.85
C HIS A 308 14.05 7.49 -0.07
N THR A 309 14.31 6.28 -0.56
CA THR A 309 13.31 5.44 -1.22
C THR A 309 12.36 4.85 -0.17
N MET A 310 11.06 4.92 -0.43
CA MET A 310 10.00 4.36 0.42
C MET A 310 9.08 3.46 -0.41
N ASN A 311 8.24 2.66 0.25
CA ASN A 311 7.19 1.91 -0.46
C ASN A 311 6.28 2.89 -1.19
N ALA A 312 5.83 2.53 -2.40
CA ALA A 312 4.81 3.32 -3.07
C ALA A 312 3.53 3.31 -2.23
N VAL A 313 2.88 4.46 -2.11
CA VAL A 313 1.56 4.53 -1.47
C VAL A 313 0.56 3.88 -2.41
N VAL A 314 -0.14 2.88 -1.90
CA VAL A 314 -1.20 2.16 -2.59
C VAL A 314 -2.41 2.23 -1.68
N ASP A 315 -3.57 2.56 -2.24
CA ASP A 315 -4.82 2.52 -1.51
C ASP A 315 -5.14 1.04 -1.17
N PRO A 316 -5.13 0.65 0.12
CA PRO A 316 -5.45 -0.72 0.52
C PRO A 316 -6.94 -1.06 0.37
N ALA A 317 -7.81 -0.05 0.25
CA ALA A 317 -9.25 -0.20 0.08
C ALA A 317 -9.68 -0.39 -1.37
N GLY A 318 -8.90 0.14 -2.32
CA GLY A 318 -9.18 0.07 -3.75
C GLY A 318 -9.19 -1.36 -4.31
N ASP A 319 -10.10 -1.64 -5.24
CA ASP A 319 -10.06 -2.85 -6.07
C ASP A 319 -8.97 -2.68 -7.14
N LEU A 320 -7.78 -3.23 -6.86
CA LEU A 320 -6.61 -3.10 -7.72
C LEU A 320 -6.56 -4.21 -8.77
N VAL A 321 -7.47 -5.19 -8.71
CA VAL A 321 -7.48 -6.32 -9.65
C VAL A 321 -8.67 -6.14 -10.58
N PRO A 322 -8.44 -5.85 -11.87
CA PRO A 322 -9.53 -5.76 -12.84
C PRO A 322 -10.43 -6.99 -12.75
N ARG A 323 -11.76 -6.80 -12.79
CA ARG A 323 -12.73 -7.90 -12.61
C ARG A 323 -12.50 -9.10 -13.53
N SER A 324 -11.97 -8.87 -14.73
CA SER A 324 -11.62 -9.94 -15.69
C SER A 324 -10.39 -10.76 -15.28
N ALA A 325 -9.55 -10.23 -14.39
CA ALA A 325 -8.32 -10.84 -13.88
C ALA A 325 -8.47 -11.41 -12.45
N GLN A 326 -9.66 -11.32 -11.85
CA GLN A 326 -9.96 -11.95 -10.56
C GLN A 326 -10.16 -13.46 -10.77
N LEU A 327 -9.26 -14.27 -10.19
CA LEU A 327 -9.25 -15.72 -10.33
C LEU A 327 -9.87 -16.38 -9.10
N THR A 328 -10.77 -17.34 -9.33
CA THR A 328 -11.44 -18.10 -8.26
C THR A 328 -10.63 -19.34 -7.89
N PRO A 329 -10.32 -19.58 -6.61
CA PRO A 329 -9.70 -20.82 -6.14
C PRO A 329 -10.52 -22.04 -6.55
N ASP A 330 -9.87 -23.12 -7.02
CA ASP A 330 -10.41 -24.28 -7.75
C ASP A 330 -10.31 -24.22 -9.29
N LYS A 331 -10.29 -23.03 -9.87
CA LYS A 331 -10.20 -22.81 -11.34
C LYS A 331 -8.84 -22.29 -11.79
N ILE A 332 -7.99 -21.93 -10.84
CA ILE A 332 -6.67 -21.37 -11.12
C ILE A 332 -5.79 -22.45 -11.72
N THR A 333 -5.23 -22.18 -12.89
CA THR A 333 -4.24 -23.03 -13.54
C THR A 333 -2.86 -22.83 -12.91
N ILE A 334 -1.95 -23.79 -13.10
CA ILE A 334 -0.56 -23.65 -12.61
C ILE A 334 0.15 -22.45 -13.24
N ASP A 335 -0.13 -22.13 -14.51
CA ASP A 335 0.50 -21.02 -15.22
C ASP A 335 0.00 -19.66 -14.69
N GLU A 336 -1.30 -19.53 -14.41
CA GLU A 336 -1.86 -18.35 -13.75
C GLU A 336 -1.29 -18.18 -12.34
N ALA A 337 -1.20 -19.26 -11.57
CA ALA A 337 -0.60 -19.23 -10.24
C ALA A 337 0.89 -18.85 -10.27
N ARG A 338 1.63 -19.36 -11.27
CA ARG A 338 3.04 -19.03 -11.48
C ARG A 338 3.24 -17.57 -11.91
N ALA A 339 2.33 -17.01 -12.70
CA ALA A 339 2.38 -15.61 -13.11
C ALA A 339 2.27 -14.62 -11.94
N MET A 340 1.65 -15.05 -10.83
CA MET A 340 1.57 -14.27 -9.59
C MET A 340 2.91 -14.20 -8.83
N LEU A 341 3.81 -15.16 -9.00
CA LEU A 341 5.07 -15.20 -8.27
C LEU A 341 5.93 -13.95 -8.54
N GLY A 342 6.49 -13.39 -7.47
CA GLY A 342 7.29 -12.17 -7.50
C GLY A 342 6.47 -10.88 -7.60
N ARG A 343 5.13 -10.95 -7.65
CA ARG A 343 4.24 -9.81 -7.87
C ARG A 343 3.46 -9.44 -6.61
N VAL A 344 2.91 -8.24 -6.62
CA VAL A 344 1.88 -7.82 -5.67
C VAL A 344 0.57 -8.47 -6.08
N VAL A 345 -0.04 -9.19 -5.15
CA VAL A 345 -1.36 -9.80 -5.33
C VAL A 345 -2.36 -9.17 -4.37
N GLN A 346 -3.59 -9.06 -4.82
CA GLN A 346 -4.74 -8.77 -3.98
C GLN A 346 -5.62 -10.01 -3.90
N SER A 347 -6.13 -10.29 -2.71
CA SER A 347 -7.12 -11.33 -2.47
C SER A 347 -8.30 -10.75 -1.71
N SER A 348 -9.48 -11.33 -1.91
CA SER A 348 -10.68 -10.99 -1.15
C SER A 348 -11.29 -12.21 -0.49
N THR A 349 -11.81 -12.03 0.73
CA THR A 349 -12.68 -13.01 1.39
C THR A 349 -14.12 -12.97 0.87
N GLU A 350 -14.52 -11.91 0.16
CA GLU A 350 -15.86 -11.75 -0.36
C GLU A 350 -15.98 -12.38 -1.76
N PRO A 351 -17.02 -13.20 -1.99
CA PRO A 351 -17.26 -13.80 -3.30
C PRO A 351 -17.55 -12.74 -4.35
N ARG A 352 -17.14 -13.04 -5.58
CA ARG A 352 -17.44 -12.22 -6.75
C ARG A 352 -18.96 -11.97 -6.83
N SER A 353 -19.34 -10.69 -6.87
CA SER A 353 -20.71 -10.31 -7.23
C SER A 353 -21.00 -10.83 -8.64
N ASP A 354 -22.09 -11.58 -8.79
CA ASP A 354 -22.50 -12.14 -10.08
C ASP A 354 -22.78 -11.00 -11.07
N PRO A 355 -22.06 -10.93 -12.22
CA PRO A 355 -22.27 -9.89 -13.21
C PRO A 355 -23.67 -9.91 -13.83
N ASP A 356 -24.36 -11.05 -13.77
CA ASP A 356 -25.71 -11.23 -14.32
C ASP A 356 -26.81 -11.12 -13.24
N ALA A 357 -26.44 -10.96 -11.97
CA ALA A 357 -27.42 -10.73 -10.91
C ALA A 357 -27.91 -9.27 -10.95
N PRO A 358 -29.24 -9.03 -10.92
CA PRO A 358 -29.76 -7.68 -10.80
C PRO A 358 -29.19 -7.03 -9.53
N PRO A 359 -28.78 -5.75 -9.58
CA PRO A 359 -28.19 -5.09 -8.43
C PRO A 359 -29.19 -5.18 -7.26
N ALA A 360 -28.80 -5.91 -6.21
CA ALA A 360 -29.60 -5.98 -5.01
C ALA A 360 -29.80 -4.53 -4.53
N GLY A 361 -31.06 -4.10 -4.35
CA GLY A 361 -31.46 -2.71 -4.06
C GLY A 361 -30.91 -2.10 -2.77
N LYS A 362 -29.89 -2.70 -2.17
CA LYS A 362 -28.98 -2.13 -1.19
C LYS A 362 -27.57 -2.57 -1.58
N ARG A 363 -26.72 -1.66 -2.09
CA ARG A 363 -25.29 -1.95 -2.25
C ARG A 363 -24.79 -2.44 -0.89
N ARG A 364 -24.23 -3.65 -0.87
CA ARG A 364 -23.58 -4.22 0.30
C ARG A 364 -22.43 -3.27 0.64
N LYS A 365 -22.41 -2.73 1.86
CA LYS A 365 -21.30 -1.90 2.35
C LYS A 365 -20.00 -2.64 2.06
N VAL A 366 -19.10 -2.06 1.27
CA VAL A 366 -17.79 -2.64 0.97
C VAL A 366 -17.12 -2.87 2.31
N ASN A 367 -16.91 -4.14 2.67
CA ASN A 367 -16.20 -4.44 3.88
C ASN A 367 -14.70 -4.30 3.57
N TYR A 368 -14.12 -3.15 3.91
CA TYR A 368 -12.69 -2.88 3.68
C TYR A 368 -11.76 -3.89 4.38
N GLU A 369 -12.25 -4.62 5.39
CA GLU A 369 -11.53 -5.75 6.00
C GLU A 369 -11.45 -6.99 5.09
N ALA A 370 -12.14 -6.99 3.94
CA ALA A 370 -12.21 -8.15 3.06
C ALA A 370 -10.98 -8.31 2.16
N TYR A 371 -10.25 -7.22 1.86
CA TYR A 371 -9.11 -7.25 0.95
C TYR A 371 -7.79 -7.44 1.69
N THR A 372 -6.88 -8.20 1.08
CA THR A 372 -5.51 -8.35 1.56
C THR A 372 -4.51 -8.20 0.41
N LEU A 373 -3.55 -7.30 0.59
CA LEU A 373 -2.40 -7.11 -0.29
C LEU A 373 -1.14 -7.77 0.26
N GLY A 374 -0.40 -8.44 -0.63
CA GLY A 374 0.90 -9.00 -0.29
C GLY A 374 1.74 -9.38 -1.50
N PHE A 375 3.01 -9.66 -1.24
CA PHE A 375 3.90 -10.19 -2.26
C PHE A 375 3.80 -11.71 -2.30
N ALA A 376 3.43 -12.27 -3.45
CA ALA A 376 3.46 -13.71 -3.65
C ALA A 376 4.92 -14.16 -3.89
N TRP A 377 5.47 -14.92 -2.95
CA TRP A 377 6.88 -15.34 -2.98
C TRP A 377 7.06 -16.83 -3.25
N GLY A 378 6.03 -17.66 -3.08
CA GLY A 378 6.12 -19.08 -3.37
C GLY A 378 4.77 -19.75 -3.64
N LEU A 379 4.79 -20.91 -4.30
CA LEU A 379 3.62 -21.66 -4.73
C LEU A 379 3.81 -23.15 -4.42
N GLU A 380 2.98 -23.68 -3.52
CA GLU A 380 2.92 -25.10 -3.18
C GLU A 380 1.95 -25.83 -4.11
N LEU A 381 2.35 -27.01 -4.57
CA LEU A 381 1.55 -27.85 -5.47
C LEU A 381 0.91 -29.02 -4.71
N ASP A 382 -0.26 -29.46 -5.16
CA ASP A 382 -0.91 -30.67 -4.64
C ASP A 382 -0.28 -31.96 -5.23
N ALA A 383 -0.77 -33.11 -4.77
CA ALA A 383 -0.29 -34.41 -5.24
C ALA A 383 -0.52 -34.66 -6.75
N ASN A 384 -1.40 -33.90 -7.39
CA ASN A 384 -1.70 -33.97 -8.83
C ASN A 384 -0.93 -32.91 -9.63
N GLY A 385 -0.10 -32.09 -8.98
CA GLY A 385 0.62 -30.98 -9.60
C GLY A 385 -0.23 -29.73 -9.84
N GLY A 386 -1.44 -29.65 -9.27
CA GLY A 386 -2.28 -28.45 -9.27
C GLY A 386 -1.87 -27.45 -8.20
N PRO A 387 -2.24 -26.16 -8.32
CA PRO A 387 -1.93 -25.15 -7.31
C PRO A 387 -2.68 -25.43 -6.00
N ALA A 388 -1.94 -25.56 -4.89
CA ALA A 388 -2.51 -25.79 -3.57
C ALA A 388 -2.49 -24.52 -2.70
N TRP A 389 -1.30 -23.94 -2.50
CA TRP A 389 -1.13 -22.79 -1.62
C TRP A 389 -0.27 -21.71 -2.27
N LEU A 390 -0.75 -20.48 -2.26
CA LEU A 390 0.08 -19.31 -2.60
C LEU A 390 0.66 -18.74 -1.31
N HIS A 391 1.98 -18.74 -1.20
CA HIS A 391 2.70 -18.15 -0.09
C HIS A 391 2.93 -16.67 -0.33
N CYS A 392 2.52 -15.87 0.66
CA CYS A 392 2.60 -14.42 0.59
C CYS A 392 3.28 -13.84 1.83
N VAL A 393 3.80 -12.62 1.68
CA VAL A 393 4.15 -11.74 2.79
C VAL A 393 3.32 -10.47 2.68
N LYS A 394 2.78 -10.00 3.81
CA LYS A 394 1.95 -8.79 3.82
C LYS A 394 2.75 -7.60 3.31
N TRP A 395 2.11 -6.81 2.46
CA TRP A 395 2.67 -5.58 1.90
C TRP A 395 3.06 -4.59 3.00
N GLU A 396 2.16 -4.44 3.99
CA GLU A 396 2.30 -3.53 5.12
C GLU A 396 3.27 -4.08 6.19
N GLY A 397 3.98 -3.17 6.88
CA GLY A 397 4.81 -3.53 8.04
C GLY A 397 6.15 -4.17 7.70
N GLY A 398 6.65 -3.96 6.47
CA GLY A 398 7.96 -4.46 6.07
C GLY A 398 8.03 -5.99 5.99
N GLY A 399 6.97 -6.66 5.51
CA GLY A 399 7.01 -8.03 4.96
C GLY A 399 7.44 -9.12 5.95
N THR A 400 7.16 -8.90 7.23
CA THR A 400 7.45 -9.84 8.32
C THR A 400 6.29 -10.79 8.59
N ILE A 401 5.09 -10.44 8.13
CA ILE A 401 3.88 -11.25 8.30
C ILE A 401 3.72 -12.15 7.09
N GLU A 402 4.10 -13.42 7.23
CA GLU A 402 3.81 -14.46 6.25
C GLU A 402 2.37 -14.99 6.41
N TYR A 403 1.71 -15.25 5.28
CA TYR A 403 0.42 -15.92 5.21
C TYR A 403 0.33 -16.78 3.95
N VAL A 404 -0.71 -17.60 3.86
CA VAL A 404 -1.03 -18.38 2.66
C VAL A 404 -2.47 -18.16 2.21
N LEU A 405 -2.69 -18.30 0.91
CA LEU A 405 -4.00 -18.37 0.28
C LEU A 405 -4.23 -19.80 -0.23
N ASP A 406 -5.37 -20.40 0.11
CA ASP A 406 -5.79 -21.70 -0.44
C ASP A 406 -6.25 -21.50 -1.89
N LEU A 407 -5.49 -22.05 -2.84
CA LEU A 407 -5.83 -22.00 -4.26
C LEU A 407 -6.63 -23.23 -4.72
N SER A 408 -6.72 -24.26 -3.89
CA SER A 408 -7.37 -25.53 -4.23
C SER A 408 -8.90 -25.47 -4.17
N GLY A 409 -9.46 -24.40 -3.58
CA GLY A 409 -10.90 -24.23 -3.36
C GLY A 409 -11.49 -25.16 -2.28
N GLN A 410 -10.64 -25.91 -1.57
CA GLN A 410 -11.08 -26.81 -0.51
C GLN A 410 -11.43 -26.06 0.79
N ASN A 411 -11.25 -24.74 0.84
CA ASN A 411 -11.50 -23.88 1.99
C ASN A 411 -10.82 -24.41 3.26
N ARG A 412 -9.57 -24.85 3.10
CA ARG A 412 -8.76 -25.35 4.22
C ARG A 412 -8.53 -24.22 5.21
N ARG A 413 -8.87 -24.44 6.48
CA ARG A 413 -8.77 -23.42 7.53
C ARG A 413 -7.39 -23.32 8.18
N ALA A 414 -6.48 -24.25 7.89
CA ALA A 414 -5.17 -24.31 8.50
C ALA A 414 -4.10 -24.74 7.48
N TYR A 415 -2.96 -24.08 7.57
CA TYR A 415 -1.73 -24.46 6.89
C TYR A 415 -0.91 -25.25 7.92
N SER A 416 -0.95 -26.59 7.77
CA SER A 416 -0.59 -27.63 8.76
C SER A 416 -1.80 -28.23 9.51
N GLU A 417 -1.61 -29.46 10.00
CA GLU A 417 -2.65 -30.27 10.65
C GLU A 417 -3.14 -29.71 12.00
N ASP A 418 -2.53 -28.64 12.52
CA ASP A 418 -2.88 -28.06 13.81
C ASP A 418 -2.89 -26.53 13.80
N ALA A 419 -4.09 -25.96 13.92
CA ALA A 419 -4.32 -24.51 13.97
C ALA A 419 -3.74 -23.87 15.23
N ASP A 420 -3.46 -24.67 16.27
CA ASP A 420 -2.98 -24.19 17.57
C ASP A 420 -1.45 -24.07 17.64
N SER A 421 -0.71 -24.44 16.56
CA SER A 421 0.73 -24.22 16.52
C SER A 421 1.06 -22.72 16.51
N PRO A 422 1.87 -22.22 17.47
CA PRO A 422 2.29 -20.81 17.47
C PRO A 422 3.12 -20.43 16.25
N LEU A 423 3.59 -21.42 15.48
CA LEU A 423 4.43 -21.25 14.31
C LEU A 423 3.70 -21.49 12.99
N ALA A 424 2.39 -21.80 13.01
CA ALA A 424 1.58 -21.98 11.81
C ALA A 424 1.50 -20.69 10.98
N LEU A 425 1.38 -20.84 9.65
CA LEU A 425 0.99 -19.71 8.80
C LEU A 425 -0.48 -19.43 8.96
N TRP A 426 -0.81 -18.15 8.89
CA TRP A 426 -2.18 -17.73 8.78
C TRP A 426 -2.69 -18.12 7.40
N VAL A 427 -3.79 -18.85 7.37
CA VAL A 427 -4.55 -19.05 6.15
C VAL A 427 -5.56 -17.92 6.06
N ILE A 428 -5.46 -17.13 4.99
CA ILE A 428 -6.46 -16.12 4.69
C ILE A 428 -7.48 -16.77 3.75
N PRO A 429 -8.77 -16.84 4.14
CA PRO A 429 -9.81 -17.30 3.23
C PRO A 429 -9.81 -16.43 1.97
N CYS A 430 -9.91 -17.08 0.83
CA CYS A 430 -9.81 -16.42 -0.46
C CYS A 430 -11.00 -16.86 -1.31
N ALA A 431 -11.86 -15.93 -1.69
CA ALA A 431 -12.91 -16.16 -2.66
C ALA A 431 -12.43 -15.81 -4.08
N TRP A 432 -11.50 -14.85 -4.19
CA TRP A 432 -10.74 -14.59 -5.40
C TRP A 432 -9.36 -14.01 -5.09
N VAL A 433 -8.41 -14.23 -6.00
CA VAL A 433 -7.06 -13.64 -5.98
C VAL A 433 -6.67 -13.17 -7.38
N GLY A 434 -5.87 -12.12 -7.48
CA GLY A 434 -5.27 -11.71 -8.75
C GLY A 434 -4.07 -10.79 -8.56
N ILE A 435 -3.37 -10.53 -9.67
CA ILE A 435 -2.23 -9.61 -9.70
C ILE A 435 -2.77 -8.18 -9.61
N ALA A 436 -2.31 -7.42 -8.62
CA ALA A 436 -2.69 -6.02 -8.46
C ALA A 436 -2.13 -5.18 -9.63
N VAL A 437 -2.98 -4.34 -10.20
CA VAL A 437 -2.66 -3.35 -11.23
C VAL A 437 -2.49 -2.01 -10.53
N LEU A 438 -1.24 -1.62 -10.31
CA LEU A 438 -0.90 -0.40 -9.58
C LEU A 438 -0.95 0.82 -10.52
N PRO A 439 -1.01 2.06 -9.99
CA PRO A 439 -1.07 3.27 -10.82
C PRO A 439 0.05 3.37 -11.87
N MET A 440 1.23 2.84 -11.57
CA MET A 440 2.37 2.78 -12.50
C MET A 440 2.15 1.81 -13.68
N ASP A 441 1.34 0.76 -13.51
CA ASP A 441 1.01 -0.22 -14.53
C ASP A 441 -0.01 0.35 -15.53
N GLN A 442 -0.98 1.12 -15.04
CA GLN A 442 -2.06 1.70 -15.84
C GLN A 442 -1.54 2.62 -16.96
N LYS A 443 -0.51 3.43 -16.67
CA LYS A 443 0.16 4.28 -17.69
C LYS A 443 0.87 3.46 -18.79
N GLY A 444 1.22 2.20 -18.52
CA GLY A 444 1.83 1.29 -19.49
C GLY A 444 0.81 0.63 -20.39
N ILE A 445 -0.29 0.19 -19.79
CA ILE A 445 -1.41 -0.48 -20.47
C ILE A 445 -2.06 0.48 -21.48
N SER A 446 -2.21 1.76 -21.15
CA SER A 446 -2.74 2.76 -22.08
C SER A 446 -1.83 3.02 -23.29
N GLY A 447 -0.51 2.87 -23.15
CA GLY A 447 0.46 3.11 -24.24
C GLY A 447 0.69 1.92 -25.21
N GLU A 448 0.40 0.68 -24.80
CA GLU A 448 0.50 -0.49 -25.70
C GLU A 448 -0.71 -0.63 -26.63
N THR A 449 -1.88 -0.17 -26.19
CA THR A 449 -3.10 -0.14 -27.01
C THR A 449 -2.94 0.79 -28.23
N GLU A 450 -2.05 1.78 -28.18
CA GLU A 450 -1.72 2.64 -29.33
C GLU A 450 -0.76 1.98 -30.34
N LYS A 451 0.01 0.96 -29.94
CA LYS A 451 0.99 0.29 -30.82
C LYS A 451 0.45 -0.92 -31.58
N THR A 452 -0.74 -1.41 -31.24
CA THR A 452 -1.34 -2.57 -31.94
C THR A 452 -2.21 -2.18 -33.14
N VAL A 453 -2.27 -0.90 -33.51
CA VAL A 453 -2.98 -0.38 -34.70
C VAL A 453 -2.02 0.28 -35.69
N GLU A 454 -0.84 -0.31 -35.93
CA GLU A 454 -0.02 0.01 -37.10
C GLU A 454 0.04 -1.21 -38.02
N GLY A 455 -1.05 -1.44 -38.75
CA GLY A 455 -1.14 -2.61 -39.62
C GLY A 455 -2.35 -2.70 -40.53
N ALA A 456 -2.82 -1.59 -41.13
CA ALA A 456 -3.42 -1.56 -42.48
C ALA A 456 -4.09 -0.20 -42.80
N GLY A 457 -3.53 0.53 -43.77
CA GLY A 457 -4.30 1.15 -44.86
C GLY A 457 -5.08 2.45 -44.62
N ASP A 458 -4.40 3.58 -44.82
CA ASP A 458 -4.83 4.76 -45.60
C ASP A 458 -6.34 5.08 -45.76
N LYS A 459 -6.84 6.10 -45.03
CA LYS A 459 -7.18 7.45 -45.57
C LYS A 459 -7.94 8.35 -44.57
N ALA A 460 -7.25 9.43 -44.18
CA ALA A 460 -7.74 10.79 -43.91
C ALA A 460 -8.68 11.08 -42.72
N ALA A 461 -8.10 11.63 -41.64
CA ALA A 461 -8.37 13.00 -41.16
C ALA A 461 -7.23 13.46 -40.19
N PRO A 462 -6.82 14.74 -40.17
CA PRO A 462 -5.71 15.20 -39.35
C PRO A 462 -6.19 15.40 -37.90
N ARG A 463 -5.74 14.55 -36.96
CA ARG A 463 -5.86 14.85 -35.53
C ARG A 463 -4.68 15.73 -35.11
N VAL A 464 -4.97 17.02 -35.03
CA VAL A 464 -4.21 17.97 -34.23
C VAL A 464 -4.43 17.59 -32.76
N GLY A 465 -3.34 17.41 -32.03
CA GLY A 465 -3.31 17.11 -30.61
C GLY A 465 -1.87 17.01 -30.15
N GLU A 466 -1.13 18.11 -30.34
CA GLU A 466 0.16 18.35 -29.69
C GLU A 466 0.04 18.08 -28.19
N ALA A 467 1.13 17.56 -27.61
CA ALA A 467 1.31 17.43 -26.18
C ALA A 467 0.79 18.67 -25.43
N GLU A 468 -0.36 18.54 -24.77
CA GLU A 468 -0.82 19.54 -23.82
C GLU A 468 0.19 19.58 -22.69
N LYS A 469 1.05 20.59 -22.72
CA LYS A 469 1.74 21.10 -21.54
C LYS A 469 0.68 21.19 -20.44
N GLN A 470 0.76 20.32 -19.43
CA GLN A 470 -0.05 20.43 -18.23
C GLN A 470 0.03 21.89 -17.76
N LYS A 471 -1.06 22.62 -17.95
CA LYS A 471 -1.19 23.95 -17.38
C LYS A 471 -1.08 23.76 -15.87
N PRO A 472 -0.32 24.60 -15.15
CA PRO A 472 -0.32 24.55 -13.70
C PRO A 472 -1.77 24.61 -13.22
N ALA A 473 -2.12 23.73 -12.26
CA ALA A 473 -3.42 23.74 -11.61
C ALA A 473 -3.71 25.17 -11.12
N MET A 474 -4.93 25.65 -11.34
CA MET A 474 -5.30 27.00 -10.91
C MET A 474 -5.59 26.97 -9.40
N SER A 475 -5.31 28.06 -8.69
CA SER A 475 -5.64 28.10 -7.26
C SER A 475 -7.16 28.00 -7.07
N PHE A 476 -7.59 27.49 -5.92
CA PHE A 476 -9.01 27.38 -5.59
C PHE A 476 -9.76 28.71 -5.73
N GLU A 477 -9.15 29.83 -5.34
CA GLU A 477 -9.75 31.17 -5.46
C GLU A 477 -9.98 31.59 -6.94
N GLU A 478 -9.01 31.30 -7.81
CA GLU A 478 -9.13 31.57 -9.25
C GLU A 478 -10.18 30.65 -9.87
N TRP A 479 -10.21 29.37 -9.47
CA TRP A 479 -11.20 28.39 -9.92
C TRP A 479 -12.60 28.83 -9.52
N SER A 480 -12.82 29.11 -8.24
CA SER A 480 -14.12 29.51 -7.68
C SER A 480 -14.65 30.78 -8.35
N SER A 481 -13.80 31.81 -8.51
CA SER A 481 -14.17 33.05 -9.22
C SER A 481 -14.57 32.82 -10.69
N ARG A 482 -13.86 31.92 -11.38
CA ARG A 482 -14.17 31.55 -12.76
C ARG A 482 -15.48 30.76 -12.86
N THR A 483 -15.65 29.76 -12.00
CA THR A 483 -16.81 28.87 -11.97
C THR A 483 -18.09 29.64 -11.60
N ASP A 484 -18.04 30.51 -10.59
CA ASP A 484 -19.16 31.39 -10.23
C ASP A 484 -19.60 32.29 -11.40
N LYS A 485 -18.65 32.81 -12.19
CA LYS A 485 -18.98 33.58 -13.40
C LYS A 485 -19.72 32.71 -14.43
N TRP A 486 -19.35 31.44 -14.59
CA TRP A 486 -20.02 30.51 -15.49
C TRP A 486 -21.42 30.15 -14.99
N ILE A 487 -21.58 29.82 -13.71
CA ILE A 487 -22.88 29.57 -13.07
C ILE A 487 -23.81 30.77 -13.26
N ARG A 488 -23.33 31.99 -12.97
CA ARG A 488 -24.09 33.22 -13.20
C ARG A 488 -24.47 33.46 -14.65
N ASN A 489 -23.75 32.90 -15.62
CA ASN A 489 -24.11 33.03 -17.03
C ASN A 489 -25.10 31.94 -17.46
N LEU A 490 -24.93 30.70 -17.02
CA LEU A 490 -25.86 29.59 -17.32
C LEU A 490 -27.28 29.89 -16.84
N ASN A 491 -27.42 30.56 -15.68
CA ASN A 491 -28.72 30.90 -15.09
C ASN A 491 -29.32 32.23 -15.62
N LYS A 492 -28.68 32.95 -16.57
CA LYS A 492 -29.28 34.16 -17.17
C LYS A 492 -30.22 33.78 -18.31
N LYS A 493 -31.46 34.29 -18.26
CA LYS A 493 -32.51 34.10 -19.30
C LYS A 493 -32.09 34.34 -20.76
N LYS A 494 -31.02 35.10 -21.03
CA LYS A 494 -30.53 35.36 -22.39
C LYS A 494 -29.67 34.24 -22.97
N PHE A 495 -29.10 33.37 -22.13
CA PHE A 495 -28.26 32.26 -22.52
C PHE A 495 -29.02 30.95 -22.40
N ALA A 496 -28.65 29.96 -23.21
CA ALA A 496 -29.17 28.61 -23.08
C ALA A 496 -28.36 27.86 -22.01
N PRO A 497 -29.01 27.24 -21.02
CA PRO A 497 -28.35 26.34 -20.09
C PRO A 497 -27.96 25.05 -20.83
N VAL A 498 -26.67 24.89 -21.11
CA VAL A 498 -26.15 23.76 -21.90
C VAL A 498 -24.98 23.10 -21.19
N VAL A 499 -24.83 21.81 -21.44
CA VAL A 499 -23.71 20.99 -20.97
C VAL A 499 -23.13 20.20 -22.14
N GLU A 500 -21.84 19.93 -22.06
CA GLU A 500 -21.14 19.05 -23.00
C GLU A 500 -21.10 17.63 -22.46
N VAL A 501 -21.43 16.66 -23.29
CA VAL A 501 -21.24 15.23 -23.03
C VAL A 501 -20.12 14.73 -23.92
N GLY A 502 -19.10 14.16 -23.31
CA GLY A 502 -17.90 13.67 -23.98
C GLY A 502 -18.16 12.42 -24.82
N VAL A 503 -17.09 11.92 -25.43
CA VAL A 503 -17.11 10.69 -26.24
C VAL A 503 -17.41 9.43 -25.42
N ASP A 504 -17.20 9.50 -24.11
CA ASP A 504 -17.58 8.49 -23.13
C ASP A 504 -19.10 8.34 -23.00
N GLY A 505 -19.86 9.39 -23.34
CA GLY A 505 -21.33 9.34 -23.36
C GLY A 505 -21.93 9.07 -21.99
N THR A 506 -21.33 9.60 -20.92
CA THR A 506 -21.68 9.25 -19.54
C THR A 506 -22.24 10.43 -18.76
N PHE A 507 -23.36 10.20 -18.08
CA PHE A 507 -23.87 11.06 -17.01
C PHE A 507 -23.68 10.39 -15.65
N VAL A 508 -23.50 11.20 -14.61
CA VAL A 508 -23.42 10.76 -13.22
C VAL A 508 -24.43 11.54 -12.37
N GLY A 509 -25.14 10.86 -11.49
CA GLY A 509 -26.14 11.47 -10.61
C GLY A 509 -26.11 10.87 -9.22
N GLY A 510 -26.50 11.67 -8.22
CA GLY A 510 -26.42 11.23 -6.83
C GLY A 510 -26.69 12.35 -5.84
N ASP A 511 -26.47 12.02 -4.58
CA ASP A 511 -26.39 12.98 -3.49
C ASP A 511 -25.06 13.74 -3.55
N LEU A 512 -25.11 15.03 -3.89
CA LEU A 512 -23.89 15.85 -3.96
C LEU A 512 -23.22 16.03 -2.59
N GLY A 513 -24.01 16.08 -1.51
CA GLY A 513 -23.53 16.17 -0.14
C GLY A 513 -22.72 14.95 0.30
N MET A 514 -23.03 13.78 -0.26
CA MET A 514 -22.36 12.51 0.04
C MET A 514 -21.31 12.11 -1.02
N SER A 515 -21.17 12.86 -2.12
CA SER A 515 -20.29 12.54 -3.24
C SER A 515 -19.00 13.40 -3.28
N LYS A 516 -18.58 13.97 -2.14
CA LYS A 516 -17.55 15.03 -2.10
C LYS A 516 -16.11 14.56 -1.88
N GLY A 517 -15.91 13.42 -1.22
CA GLY A 517 -14.60 12.84 -1.00
C GLY A 517 -13.93 12.34 -2.27
N ASP A 518 -12.60 12.26 -2.27
CA ASP A 518 -11.82 11.79 -3.42
C ASP A 518 -12.15 10.34 -3.84
N GLU A 519 -12.73 9.57 -2.91
CA GLU A 519 -13.17 8.17 -3.11
C GLU A 519 -14.69 8.03 -3.24
N ASP A 520 -15.45 9.14 -3.15
CA ASP A 520 -16.90 9.10 -3.24
C ASP A 520 -17.35 9.12 -4.70
N GLU A 521 -18.00 8.04 -5.12
CA GLU A 521 -18.61 7.90 -6.44
C GLU A 521 -20.09 8.31 -6.42
N PHE A 522 -20.53 8.99 -7.47
CA PHE A 522 -21.96 9.22 -7.71
C PHE A 522 -22.69 7.88 -7.84
N GLU A 523 -23.85 7.77 -7.20
CA GLU A 523 -24.58 6.52 -7.07
C GLU A 523 -25.15 5.98 -8.41
N ALA A 524 -25.52 6.89 -9.31
CA ALA A 524 -25.99 6.57 -10.65
C ALA A 524 -24.94 6.92 -11.70
N GLU A 525 -24.59 5.95 -12.54
CA GLU A 525 -23.77 6.15 -13.73
C GLU A 525 -24.55 5.68 -14.97
N ILE A 526 -24.86 6.62 -15.86
CA ILE A 526 -25.69 6.40 -17.05
C ILE A 526 -24.81 6.47 -18.28
N THR A 527 -24.63 5.33 -18.95
CA THR A 527 -23.77 5.21 -20.13
C THR A 527 -24.58 5.13 -21.42
N GLY A 528 -23.93 5.44 -22.54
CA GLY A 528 -24.55 5.37 -23.87
C GLY A 528 -25.33 6.61 -24.27
N ALA A 529 -25.13 7.74 -23.60
CA ALA A 529 -25.61 9.04 -24.05
C ALA A 529 -24.86 9.51 -25.30
N LYS A 530 -25.60 10.17 -26.20
CA LYS A 530 -25.04 10.70 -27.44
C LYS A 530 -24.05 11.84 -27.14
N PRO A 531 -22.79 11.76 -27.60
CA PRO A 531 -21.82 12.84 -27.41
C PRO A 531 -22.29 14.16 -28.05
N GLY A 532 -21.90 15.29 -27.47
CA GLY A 532 -22.21 16.62 -27.99
C GLY A 532 -22.84 17.56 -26.97
N ILE A 533 -23.61 18.53 -27.46
CA ILE A 533 -24.22 19.60 -26.67
C ILE A 533 -25.64 19.18 -26.26
N TRP A 534 -25.88 19.19 -24.95
CA TRP A 534 -27.16 18.90 -24.33
C TRP A 534 -27.76 20.16 -23.72
N LEU A 535 -29.05 20.38 -23.95
CA LEU A 535 -29.83 21.45 -23.35
C LEU A 535 -30.41 20.97 -22.02
N MET A 536 -30.22 21.76 -20.98
CA MET A 536 -30.73 21.51 -19.64
C MET A 536 -32.00 22.33 -19.40
N SER A 537 -32.99 21.79 -18.69
CA SER A 537 -34.20 22.55 -18.37
C SER A 537 -34.88 22.00 -17.12
N ILE A 538 -35.72 22.83 -16.51
CA ILE A 538 -36.54 22.48 -15.35
C ILE A 538 -37.96 22.89 -15.68
N GLU A 539 -38.85 21.92 -15.66
CA GLU A 539 -40.26 22.08 -16.00
C GLU A 539 -41.11 21.73 -14.77
N PRO A 540 -42.28 22.36 -14.57
CA PRO A 540 -43.24 21.86 -13.59
C PRO A 540 -43.74 20.48 -14.04
N ALA A 541 -43.81 19.52 -13.13
CA ALA A 541 -44.40 18.21 -13.41
C ALA A 541 -45.92 18.36 -13.55
N GLU A 542 -46.51 17.73 -14.56
CA GLU A 542 -47.96 17.63 -14.68
C GLU A 542 -48.50 16.74 -13.54
N THR A 543 -49.36 17.29 -12.69
CA THR A 543 -50.08 16.50 -11.68
C THR A 543 -51.22 15.77 -12.39
N GLU A 544 -51.11 14.43 -12.50
CA GLU A 544 -52.13 13.58 -13.14
C GLU A 544 -53.49 13.57 -12.44
N ASP A 545 -53.62 14.13 -11.24
CA ASP A 545 -54.90 14.30 -10.56
C ASP A 545 -55.20 15.78 -10.33
N GLY A 546 -56.26 16.27 -10.98
CA GLY A 546 -56.91 17.55 -10.68
C GLY A 546 -57.66 17.53 -9.35
N GLY A 547 -57.02 17.04 -8.29
CA GLY A 547 -57.49 17.13 -6.91
C GLY A 547 -57.04 18.46 -6.32
N GLU A 548 -57.97 19.40 -6.20
CA GLU A 548 -57.84 20.57 -5.34
C GLU A 548 -57.80 20.12 -3.86
N ASP A 549 -56.71 19.50 -3.42
CA ASP A 549 -56.48 19.20 -2.00
C ASP A 549 -55.72 20.36 -1.36
N GLU A 550 -56.44 21.12 -0.53
CA GLU A 550 -56.01 22.29 0.25
C GLU A 550 -54.97 21.98 1.36
N ASP A 551 -54.09 20.98 1.18
CA ASP A 551 -52.98 20.66 2.09
C ASP A 551 -51.60 21.09 1.53
N ASP A 552 -51.60 22.21 0.78
CA ASP A 552 -50.44 22.86 0.18
C ASP A 552 -49.60 23.65 1.22
N LEU A 553 -49.37 23.06 2.40
CA LEU A 553 -48.66 23.68 3.52
C LEU A 553 -47.13 23.50 3.48
N MET A 554 -46.59 22.85 2.43
CA MET A 554 -45.14 22.70 2.21
C MET A 554 -44.68 22.99 0.76
N GLY A 555 -45.43 23.78 -0.01
CA GLY A 555 -44.90 24.82 -0.91
C GLY A 555 -43.95 24.51 -2.08
N ALA A 556 -43.75 23.27 -2.54
CA ALA A 556 -42.94 22.99 -3.74
C ALA A 556 -43.76 22.23 -4.79
N THR A 557 -44.12 22.89 -5.90
CA THR A 557 -44.68 22.20 -7.07
C THR A 557 -43.65 21.18 -7.58
N PRO A 558 -44.03 19.92 -7.84
CA PRO A 558 -43.10 18.90 -8.32
C PRO A 558 -42.42 19.37 -9.61
N LYS A 559 -41.14 19.07 -9.76
CA LYS A 559 -40.32 19.55 -10.89
C LYS A 559 -39.74 18.38 -11.66
N ILE A 560 -39.53 18.57 -12.96
CA ILE A 560 -38.83 17.62 -13.82
C ILE A 560 -37.58 18.33 -14.33
N ILE A 561 -36.42 17.77 -14.02
CA ILE A 561 -35.17 18.14 -14.69
C ILE A 561 -35.10 17.38 -16.00
N ARG A 562 -34.84 18.05 -17.12
CA ARG A 562 -34.62 17.43 -18.44
C ARG A 562 -33.27 17.80 -19.02
N PHE A 563 -32.62 16.81 -19.62
CA PHE A 563 -31.46 16.98 -20.49
C PHE A 563 -31.83 16.47 -21.88
N VAL A 564 -31.65 17.28 -22.93
CA VAL A 564 -31.98 16.89 -24.31
C VAL A 564 -30.82 17.18 -25.24
N TRP A 565 -30.35 16.18 -25.99
CA TRP A 565 -29.30 16.34 -26.99
C TRP A 565 -29.77 17.27 -28.12
N LYS A 566 -28.96 18.27 -28.49
CA LYS A 566 -29.33 19.24 -29.54
C LYS A 566 -28.41 19.24 -30.76
N SER A 567 -27.10 19.03 -30.58
CA SER A 567 -26.15 19.02 -31.70
C SER A 567 -24.80 18.44 -31.30
N ASP A 568 -24.03 17.99 -32.29
CA ASP A 568 -22.60 17.70 -32.10
C ASP A 568 -21.82 18.97 -31.72
N GLY A 569 -20.71 18.81 -31.00
CA GLY A 569 -19.77 19.91 -30.65
C GLY A 569 -19.47 20.01 -29.15
N SER A 570 -18.75 21.06 -28.77
CA SER A 570 -18.30 21.34 -27.40
C SER A 570 -18.87 22.66 -26.85
N VAL A 571 -18.89 22.81 -25.52
CA VAL A 571 -19.45 23.99 -24.85
C VAL A 571 -18.33 24.94 -24.41
N ASN A 572 -18.40 26.20 -24.88
CA ASN A 572 -17.56 27.27 -24.35
C ASN A 572 -18.32 28.11 -23.31
N TYR A 573 -18.12 27.83 -22.02
CA TYR A 573 -18.77 28.55 -20.92
C TYR A 573 -18.40 30.06 -20.84
N GLY A 574 -17.30 30.48 -21.49
CA GLY A 574 -16.94 31.89 -21.66
C GLY A 574 -17.76 32.62 -22.72
N ALA A 575 -18.43 31.88 -23.62
CA ALA A 575 -19.18 32.39 -24.77
C ALA A 575 -20.46 31.58 -25.02
N LEU A 576 -21.31 31.42 -24.00
CA LEU A 576 -22.52 30.60 -24.07
C LEU A 576 -23.46 31.01 -25.23
N PRO A 577 -24.10 30.03 -25.89
CA PRO A 577 -25.09 30.29 -26.93
C PRO A 577 -26.31 31.04 -26.37
N ARG A 578 -26.94 31.87 -27.22
CA ARG A 578 -28.18 32.56 -26.85
C ARG A 578 -29.35 31.57 -26.84
N ALA A 579 -30.30 31.74 -25.91
CA ALA A 579 -31.49 30.89 -25.82
C ALA A 579 -32.29 30.80 -27.14
N SER A 580 -32.31 31.88 -27.93
CA SER A 580 -32.97 31.94 -29.24
C SER A 580 -32.39 31.00 -30.30
N VAL A 581 -31.17 30.47 -30.09
CA VAL A 581 -30.52 29.52 -31.02
C VAL A 581 -31.21 28.16 -30.95
N PHE A 582 -31.67 27.74 -29.77
CA PHE A 582 -32.31 26.44 -29.55
C PHE A 582 -33.84 26.49 -29.63
N GLN A 583 -34.46 27.68 -29.52
CA GLN A 583 -35.91 27.86 -29.71
C GLN A 583 -36.41 27.59 -31.15
N ARG A 584 -35.51 27.39 -32.14
CA ARG A 584 -35.89 27.18 -33.54
C ARG A 584 -35.92 25.72 -33.99
N THR A 585 -35.49 24.77 -33.18
CA THR A 585 -35.45 23.35 -33.53
C THR A 585 -36.53 22.58 -32.75
N ALA A 586 -37.79 22.76 -33.15
CA ALA A 586 -38.94 21.95 -32.70
C ALA A 586 -38.92 20.51 -33.26
N ALA A 587 -37.75 19.98 -33.64
CA ALA A 587 -37.62 18.74 -34.40
C ALA A 587 -37.03 17.57 -33.61
N ALA A 588 -36.77 17.74 -32.30
CA ALA A 588 -36.18 16.71 -31.45
C ALA A 588 -36.44 16.96 -29.96
N ASP A 589 -37.62 17.45 -29.59
CA ASP A 589 -38.12 17.04 -28.26
C ASP A 589 -38.77 15.67 -28.49
N PRO A 590 -38.41 14.65 -27.70
CA PRO A 590 -39.05 13.34 -27.83
C PRO A 590 -40.56 13.55 -27.69
N ASP A 591 -41.34 13.02 -28.64
CA ASP A 591 -42.80 13.05 -28.61
C ASP A 591 -43.29 12.59 -27.22
N ASP A 592 -44.43 13.09 -26.76
CA ASP A 592 -45.04 12.65 -25.50
C ASP A 592 -45.31 11.11 -25.48
N ASP A 593 -45.30 10.48 -26.66
CA ASP A 593 -45.42 9.03 -26.88
C ASP A 593 -44.06 8.26 -26.85
N ALA A 594 -42.94 8.91 -26.54
CA ALA A 594 -41.63 8.25 -26.47
C ALA A 594 -41.56 7.24 -25.32
N GLU A 595 -40.99 6.06 -25.58
CA GLU A 595 -40.75 5.06 -24.54
C GLU A 595 -39.60 5.52 -23.63
N TRP A 596 -39.96 5.92 -22.41
CA TRP A 596 -39.01 6.23 -21.34
C TRP A 596 -38.69 4.95 -20.55
N GLU A 597 -37.41 4.67 -20.37
CA GLU A 597 -36.93 3.58 -19.52
C GLU A 597 -36.11 4.13 -18.35
N VAL A 598 -36.15 3.48 -17.19
CA VAL A 598 -35.26 3.83 -16.07
C VAL A 598 -33.84 3.43 -16.44
N VAL A 599 -32.96 4.43 -16.60
CA VAL A 599 -31.55 4.25 -16.97
C VAL A 599 -30.59 4.44 -15.80
N GLY A 600 -31.08 4.95 -14.67
CA GLY A 600 -30.31 5.08 -13.43
C GLY A 600 -31.20 5.36 -12.24
N THR A 601 -30.73 5.03 -11.03
CA THR A 601 -31.43 5.31 -9.77
C THR A 601 -30.42 5.71 -8.71
N PHE A 602 -30.76 6.65 -7.84
CA PHE A 602 -29.93 7.05 -6.70
C PHE A 602 -30.80 7.46 -5.51
N SER A 603 -30.23 7.50 -4.32
CA SER A 603 -30.81 8.04 -3.10
C SER A 603 -30.16 9.37 -2.73
N VAL A 604 -30.92 10.23 -2.06
CA VAL A 604 -30.44 11.48 -1.47
C VAL A 604 -30.80 11.48 0.01
N ASP A 605 -29.80 11.78 0.85
CA ASP A 605 -29.89 11.93 2.30
C ASP A 605 -29.50 13.34 2.78
N SER A 606 -28.84 14.14 1.93
CA SER A 606 -28.39 15.51 2.23
C SER A 606 -29.35 16.60 1.73
N GLY A 607 -30.46 16.22 1.10
CA GLY A 607 -31.37 17.13 0.40
C GLY A 607 -30.80 17.78 -0.86
N THR A 608 -29.67 17.31 -1.42
CA THR A 608 -29.04 17.93 -2.61
C THR A 608 -28.86 16.94 -3.78
N PRO A 609 -29.92 16.62 -4.54
CA PRO A 609 -29.80 15.85 -5.77
C PRO A 609 -28.98 16.58 -6.84
N CYS A 610 -28.18 15.84 -7.58
CA CYS A 610 -27.45 16.36 -8.74
C CYS A 610 -27.43 15.40 -9.92
N LEU A 611 -27.23 15.95 -11.13
CA LEU A 611 -27.02 15.20 -12.36
C LEU A 611 -26.02 15.97 -13.24
N PHE A 612 -24.89 15.31 -13.55
CA PHE A 612 -23.77 15.88 -14.31
C PHE A 612 -23.41 15.03 -15.53
N SER A 613 -22.85 15.68 -16.54
CA SER A 613 -22.01 15.01 -17.53
C SER A 613 -20.66 14.68 -16.88
N LYS A 614 -20.27 13.40 -16.91
CA LYS A 614 -19.03 12.92 -16.28
C LYS A 614 -17.80 13.61 -16.87
N TYR A 615 -17.70 13.61 -18.19
CA TYR A 615 -16.64 14.30 -18.93
C TYR A 615 -16.47 15.78 -18.51
N ALA A 616 -17.57 16.54 -18.51
CA ALA A 616 -17.52 17.96 -18.20
C ALA A 616 -17.20 18.22 -16.72
N LEU A 617 -17.62 17.31 -15.83
CA LEU A 617 -17.32 17.39 -14.40
C LEU A 617 -15.83 17.09 -14.15
N ASP A 618 -15.30 16.05 -14.76
CA ASP A 618 -13.89 15.68 -14.65
C ASP A 618 -12.98 16.80 -15.17
N GLU A 619 -13.32 17.42 -16.31
CA GLU A 619 -12.59 18.59 -16.81
C GLU A 619 -12.68 19.80 -15.87
N LEU A 620 -13.84 20.01 -15.24
CA LEU A 620 -14.06 21.11 -14.30
C LEU A 620 -13.22 20.94 -13.03
N LEU A 621 -13.15 19.70 -12.51
CA LEU A 621 -12.45 19.33 -11.28
C LEU A 621 -10.93 19.22 -11.50
N ALA A 622 -10.48 18.71 -12.65
CA ALA A 622 -9.05 18.64 -12.99
C ALA A 622 -8.36 20.00 -13.10
N ALA A 623 -9.12 21.09 -13.17
CA ALA A 623 -8.56 22.44 -13.21
C ALA A 623 -8.11 22.98 -11.85
N GLY A 624 -8.61 22.44 -10.74
CA GLY A 624 -8.32 22.90 -9.37
C GLY A 624 -7.50 21.91 -8.54
N GLU A 625 -7.28 22.23 -7.27
CA GLU A 625 -6.37 21.50 -6.36
C GLU A 625 -7.09 20.68 -5.28
N ASP A 626 -8.38 20.94 -5.02
CA ASP A 626 -9.14 20.35 -3.90
C ASP A 626 -10.56 19.99 -4.35
N ARG A 627 -10.79 18.70 -4.65
CA ARG A 627 -12.06 18.19 -5.19
C ARG A 627 -13.23 18.44 -4.24
N GLU A 628 -13.03 18.20 -2.95
CA GLU A 628 -14.06 18.34 -1.92
C GLU A 628 -14.52 19.80 -1.85
N ALA A 629 -13.58 20.74 -1.71
CA ALA A 629 -13.89 22.17 -1.66
C ALA A 629 -14.55 22.68 -2.96
N MET A 630 -14.18 22.10 -4.11
CA MET A 630 -14.78 22.44 -5.40
C MET A 630 -16.23 21.98 -5.50
N LEU A 631 -16.56 20.77 -5.06
CA LEU A 631 -17.94 20.28 -5.05
C LEU A 631 -18.79 20.97 -3.98
N GLU A 632 -18.23 21.26 -2.80
CA GLU A 632 -18.89 22.11 -1.79
C GLU A 632 -19.25 23.48 -2.34
N SER A 633 -18.34 24.08 -3.11
CA SER A 633 -18.60 25.36 -3.78
C SER A 633 -19.78 25.29 -4.76
N LEU A 634 -20.01 24.15 -5.42
CA LEU A 634 -21.19 23.99 -6.29
C LEU A 634 -22.49 23.92 -5.49
N MET A 635 -22.46 23.39 -4.27
CA MET A 635 -23.60 23.37 -3.34
C MET A 635 -23.87 24.75 -2.75
N ASP A 636 -22.85 25.40 -2.18
CA ASP A 636 -22.97 26.68 -1.48
C ASP A 636 -23.36 27.85 -2.41
N MET A 637 -23.12 27.69 -3.71
CA MET A 637 -23.52 28.67 -4.72
C MET A 637 -25.00 28.55 -5.13
N ASP A 638 -25.73 27.54 -4.65
CA ASP A 638 -27.18 27.39 -4.82
C ASP A 638 -27.96 28.31 -3.85
N GLU A 639 -27.94 29.62 -4.15
CA GLU A 639 -28.79 30.62 -3.49
C GLU A 639 -30.24 30.56 -4.02
N GLY A 640 -30.81 29.37 -4.24
CA GLY A 640 -32.22 29.12 -4.62
C GLY A 640 -32.63 29.46 -6.06
N ASP A 641 -31.82 30.25 -6.79
CA ASP A 641 -32.08 30.69 -8.17
C ASP A 641 -31.00 30.23 -9.18
N LYS A 642 -29.99 29.45 -8.74
CA LYS A 642 -28.79 29.11 -9.54
C LYS A 642 -28.60 27.61 -9.74
N VAL A 643 -29.62 26.98 -10.29
CA VAL A 643 -29.71 25.52 -10.44
C VAL A 643 -28.78 24.94 -11.52
N PHE A 644 -28.45 25.72 -12.56
CA PHE A 644 -27.56 25.25 -13.63
C PHE A 644 -26.10 25.56 -13.32
N VAL A 645 -25.26 24.54 -13.28
CA VAL A 645 -23.82 24.67 -13.07
C VAL A 645 -23.03 24.14 -14.27
N PRO A 646 -21.75 24.53 -14.43
CA PRO A 646 -20.89 23.84 -15.39
C PRO A 646 -20.91 22.34 -15.10
N ALA A 647 -20.99 21.53 -16.14
CA ALA A 647 -21.18 20.09 -16.08
C ALA A 647 -22.59 19.58 -15.74
N GLY A 648 -23.57 20.38 -15.30
CA GLY A 648 -24.93 19.86 -15.11
C GLY A 648 -25.84 20.69 -14.20
N ILE A 649 -26.60 20.00 -13.33
CA ILE A 649 -27.60 20.59 -12.45
C ILE A 649 -27.38 20.15 -11.00
N VAL A 650 -27.53 21.10 -10.08
CA VAL A 650 -27.60 20.90 -8.63
C VAL A 650 -28.88 21.56 -8.13
N VAL A 651 -29.69 20.83 -7.38
CA VAL A 651 -30.96 21.32 -6.83
C VAL A 651 -31.06 21.00 -5.35
N VAL A 652 -31.81 21.82 -4.62
CA VAL A 652 -32.37 21.44 -3.31
C VAL A 652 -33.63 20.59 -3.53
N GLY A 653 -33.63 19.38 -3.00
CA GLY A 653 -34.72 18.40 -3.10
C GLY A 653 -35.02 17.73 -1.76
N ASN A 654 -35.96 16.79 -1.76
CA ASN A 654 -36.28 15.99 -0.58
C ASN A 654 -35.32 14.81 -0.45
N ASP A 655 -35.15 14.30 0.77
CA ASP A 655 -34.48 13.02 0.94
C ASP A 655 -35.35 11.88 0.37
N GLY A 656 -34.73 10.88 -0.25
CA GLY A 656 -35.45 9.77 -0.84
C GLY A 656 -34.79 9.17 -2.08
N GLY A 657 -35.51 8.24 -2.72
CA GLY A 657 -35.07 7.61 -3.97
C GLY A 657 -35.50 8.40 -5.19
N TYR A 658 -34.59 8.49 -6.15
CA TYR A 658 -34.74 9.20 -7.41
C TYR A 658 -34.49 8.25 -8.57
N GLU A 659 -35.33 8.35 -9.59
CA GLU A 659 -35.20 7.61 -10.84
C GLU A 659 -34.84 8.56 -11.98
N ILE A 660 -33.84 8.18 -12.77
CA ILE A 660 -33.45 8.86 -13.99
C ILE A 660 -33.97 8.02 -15.15
N GLU A 661 -34.86 8.61 -15.92
CA GLU A 661 -35.44 7.99 -17.10
C GLU A 661 -34.75 8.52 -18.37
N GLY A 662 -34.57 7.66 -19.36
CA GLY A 662 -33.95 8.00 -20.64
C GLY A 662 -34.76 7.52 -21.82
N THR A 663 -34.62 8.21 -22.95
CA THR A 663 -35.14 7.78 -24.26
C THR A 663 -34.00 7.69 -25.27
N ARG A 664 -34.09 6.70 -26.17
CA ARG A 664 -33.03 6.37 -27.13
C ARG A 664 -33.40 6.76 -28.57
N ASP A 665 -32.40 7.07 -29.38
CA ASP A 665 -32.56 7.21 -30.83
C ASP A 665 -32.59 5.84 -31.54
N ALA A 666 -32.76 5.85 -32.87
CA ALA A 666 -32.79 4.64 -33.69
C ALA A 666 -31.47 3.83 -33.66
N GLU A 667 -30.37 4.45 -33.21
CA GLU A 667 -29.08 3.79 -33.02
C GLU A 667 -28.89 3.28 -31.58
N GLY A 668 -29.90 3.39 -30.72
CA GLY A 668 -29.88 2.93 -29.33
C GLY A 668 -29.13 3.87 -28.38
N ARG A 669 -28.78 5.10 -28.81
CA ARG A 669 -28.09 6.08 -27.96
C ARG A 669 -29.10 6.93 -27.21
N ILE A 670 -28.83 7.21 -25.94
CA ILE A 670 -29.69 8.08 -25.13
C ILE A 670 -29.60 9.50 -25.70
N ILE A 671 -30.75 10.10 -26.00
CA ILE A 671 -30.86 11.46 -26.56
C ILE A 671 -31.66 12.41 -25.66
N ALA A 672 -32.37 11.90 -24.67
CA ALA A 672 -32.91 12.71 -23.59
C ALA A 672 -32.89 11.94 -22.26
N LEU A 673 -32.71 12.68 -21.16
CA LEU A 673 -32.85 12.21 -19.79
C LEU A 673 -33.88 13.08 -19.07
N ARG A 674 -34.64 12.48 -18.15
CA ARG A 674 -35.48 13.21 -17.21
C ARG A 674 -35.35 12.64 -15.79
N LEU A 675 -35.39 13.53 -14.81
CA LEU A 675 -35.32 13.24 -13.39
C LEU A 675 -36.46 13.99 -12.70
N ARG A 676 -37.31 13.26 -11.98
CA ARG A 676 -38.43 13.84 -11.21
C ARG A 676 -37.94 14.19 -9.80
N LEU A 677 -38.19 15.43 -9.38
CA LEU A 677 -37.84 15.98 -8.08
C LEU A 677 -39.03 16.08 -7.13
#